data_AF-A0A3P1WGG9-F1
#
_entry.id   AF-A0A3P1WGG9-F1
#
_cell.length_a   1.000
_cell.length_b   1.000
_cell.length_c   1.000
_cell.angle_alpha   90.00
_cell.angle_beta   90.00
_cell.angle_gamma   90.00
#
_symmetry.space_group_name_H-M   'P 1'
#
loop_
_entity.id
_entity.type
_entity.pdbx_description
1 polymer ?
#
loop_
_entity_poly.entity_id
_entity_poly.type
_entity_poly.pdbx_seq_one_letter_code
_entity_poly.pdbx_strand_id
1 'polypeptide(L)'
;MSNFFRRPTAGLITAALTLSGSLAAYAPASARADDCVTDQTLHLVGINDLHGEIEKATALFTPLEKLRQGNEHRVLFLSAGDDIGGSSFVSAASEDIPTLDVLKAMELDVASAGNHEFDRGWNDLKDRVIPHISAMPNAYDMLGANVFVKGGTEVAKPLKEYKLFDLGGVRVAVVGAVTDDLPSLVSPGGIKDIVVTDPVEAVNRVAAKLKDGDASNGEAHLVVASIHEGGPGGMADGAAAAAANPKFANMFNNMSKDVDVIFNGHTHQDYTYVTPKGQPIVQTRAKASGLARVDVEVSDTFDVCKMTSSLMRPAKKDEVDLSLPRIAAVDKIVADAKAKAKKIGSEVIADASVAVSTAGNGGNGVRDQESPLSNMVAEMFYDTLSDGNPEFIGIQNPGGTRASFDKGDVTYEEAANILPFANSLFTTQITGAQFRKVLEQQWQRDTKGNVPSRPYLALGLSKNVSYDYNEANPEGSRIGYIWINGKPIDDKKLYTVGSGSFLIEGGDNFHELAKGVNRKDSGQVDLHAWVSWLKAKKTIAPDYSKRGVSMTLDPTELAPQLTVTLGAPGTVYKGTLDMLLDASGERVSPQLFNKTIEVYVDDALAGDDVAKASIKDGVGTVVIQISKLAKGDHTLKFVAKESGTAIRLPVFSPGPDWFNQDKPDKPTKPGKPDKPAKPGKPRLPKTGC
;
A
#
# COMPACT_ATOMS: atom_id res chain seq x y z
N MET A 1 -6.28 65.20 12.73
CA MET A 1 -4.92 65.78 12.61
C MET A 1 -4.29 65.16 11.36
N SER A 2 -4.58 65.73 10.18
CA SER A 2 -3.73 66.69 9.42
C SER A 2 -2.46 66.03 8.87
N ASN A 3 -2.06 66.11 7.60
CA ASN A 3 -2.60 66.69 6.37
C ASN A 3 -1.62 66.34 5.22
N PHE A 4 -2.15 66.07 4.01
CA PHE A 4 -1.72 66.51 2.65
C PHE A 4 -0.31 66.15 2.11
N PHE A 5 -0.12 65.78 0.82
CA PHE A 5 -0.51 66.40 -0.46
C PHE A 5 -0.70 65.29 -1.55
N ARG A 6 -1.73 65.19 -2.44
CA ARG A 6 -2.18 66.00 -3.63
C ARG A 6 -1.04 66.36 -4.62
N ARG A 7 -1.10 66.24 -5.96
CA ARG A 7 -2.01 65.85 -7.09
C ARG A 7 -1.19 66.25 -8.39
N PRO A 8 -1.66 66.29 -9.67
CA PRO A 8 -2.89 65.80 -10.32
C PRO A 8 -2.76 65.21 -11.78
N THR A 9 -3.84 64.56 -12.23
CA THR A 9 -4.56 64.57 -13.55
C THR A 9 -3.84 64.53 -14.91
N ALA A 10 -4.29 63.62 -15.79
CA ALA A 10 -5.25 63.90 -16.89
C ALA A 10 -5.62 62.60 -17.64
N GLY A 11 -6.90 62.46 -17.99
CA GLY A 11 -7.41 61.33 -18.78
C GLY A 11 -7.34 61.57 -20.28
N LEU A 12 -7.38 60.48 -21.05
CA LEU A 12 -7.78 60.49 -22.46
C LEU A 12 -8.32 59.10 -22.85
N ILE A 13 -9.51 59.13 -23.46
CA ILE A 13 -10.24 58.04 -24.07
C ILE A 13 -9.72 57.84 -25.49
N THR A 14 -9.43 56.61 -25.92
CA THR A 14 -9.54 56.11 -27.32
C THR A 14 -9.21 54.61 -27.33
N ALA A 15 -10.17 53.75 -27.63
CA ALA A 15 -10.49 53.19 -28.95
C ALA A 15 -9.67 51.92 -29.28
N ALA A 16 -10.41 50.86 -29.60
CA ALA A 16 -9.95 49.50 -29.85
C ALA A 16 -9.04 49.39 -31.08
N LEU A 17 -7.97 48.60 -30.96
CA LEU A 17 -7.32 47.91 -32.07
C LEU A 17 -7.10 46.44 -31.70
N THR A 18 -7.85 45.56 -32.36
CA THR A 18 -7.55 44.13 -32.48
C THR A 18 -6.28 43.95 -33.30
N LEU A 19 -5.23 43.38 -32.71
CA LEU A 19 -4.07 42.89 -33.45
C LEU A 19 -3.99 41.37 -33.31
N SER A 20 -4.19 40.73 -34.45
CA SER A 20 -3.92 39.34 -34.78
C SER A 20 -2.46 38.98 -34.49
N GLY A 21 -2.25 37.94 -33.67
CA GLY A 21 -0.96 37.32 -33.43
C GLY A 21 -1.07 35.81 -33.66
N SER A 22 -0.72 35.38 -34.86
CA SER A 22 -0.67 33.98 -35.28
C SER A 22 0.49 33.27 -34.55
N LEU A 23 0.17 32.43 -33.57
CA LEU A 23 1.08 31.42 -33.03
C LEU A 23 0.90 30.15 -33.86
N ALA A 24 1.78 29.95 -34.83
CA ALA A 24 1.90 28.69 -35.56
C ALA A 24 2.47 27.62 -34.61
N ALA A 25 1.61 26.71 -34.18
CA ALA A 25 2.05 25.46 -33.56
C ALA A 25 2.61 24.54 -34.65
N TYR A 26 3.91 24.24 -34.59
CA TYR A 26 4.51 23.16 -35.35
C TYR A 26 4.12 21.84 -34.70
N ALA A 27 3.07 21.19 -35.21
CA ALA A 27 2.86 19.76 -35.05
C ALA A 27 3.50 19.06 -36.27
N PRO A 28 4.38 18.06 -36.11
CA PRO A 28 4.66 17.16 -37.20
C PRO A 28 3.41 16.30 -37.41
N ALA A 29 2.61 16.65 -38.41
CA ALA A 29 1.55 15.81 -38.92
C ALA A 29 2.19 14.56 -39.54
N SER A 30 2.07 13.42 -38.86
CA SER A 30 2.00 12.15 -39.57
C SER A 30 0.75 12.24 -40.45
N ALA A 31 0.90 12.10 -41.77
CA ALA A 31 -0.22 12.07 -42.70
C ALA A 31 -1.23 11.00 -42.26
N ARG A 32 -2.31 11.41 -41.61
CA ARG A 32 -3.56 10.64 -41.50
C ARG A 32 -4.43 11.11 -42.65
N ALA A 33 -5.00 10.17 -43.39
CA ALA A 33 -5.84 10.47 -44.53
C ALA A 33 -7.04 11.34 -44.09
N ASP A 34 -7.15 12.55 -44.65
CA ASP A 34 -8.28 13.46 -44.44
C ASP A 34 -9.60 12.91 -45.04
N ASP A 35 -9.56 11.76 -45.73
CA ASP A 35 -10.69 11.10 -46.39
C ASP A 35 -11.03 9.71 -45.79
N CYS A 36 -10.79 9.49 -44.50
CA CYS A 36 -11.18 8.22 -43.85
C CYS A 36 -12.71 8.15 -43.66
N VAL A 37 -13.41 7.54 -44.62
CA VAL A 37 -14.83 7.21 -44.49
C VAL A 37 -14.96 5.98 -43.59
N THR A 38 -15.55 6.16 -42.42
CA THR A 38 -15.74 5.10 -41.43
C THR A 38 -17.09 4.42 -41.62
N ASP A 39 -17.10 3.09 -41.75
CA ASP A 39 -18.36 2.31 -41.85
C ASP A 39 -18.57 1.39 -40.62
N GLN A 40 -17.56 1.28 -39.75
CA GLN A 40 -17.62 0.42 -38.58
C GLN A 40 -16.74 0.93 -37.42
N THR A 41 -17.21 0.70 -36.20
CA THR A 41 -16.47 0.95 -34.96
C THR A 41 -16.35 -0.35 -34.20
N LEU A 42 -15.13 -0.72 -33.84
CA LEU A 42 -14.84 -1.82 -32.92
C LEU A 42 -14.72 -1.28 -31.51
N HIS A 43 -15.20 -2.05 -30.54
CA HIS A 43 -15.17 -1.72 -29.13
C HIS A 43 -14.29 -2.71 -28.38
N LEU A 44 -13.07 -2.31 -28.07
CA LEU A 44 -12.16 -3.10 -27.24
C LEU A 44 -12.39 -2.70 -25.78
N VAL A 45 -12.85 -3.64 -24.96
CA VAL A 45 -13.15 -3.40 -23.54
C VAL A 45 -12.24 -4.29 -22.70
N GLY A 46 -11.50 -3.68 -21.77
CA GLY A 46 -10.56 -4.34 -20.89
C GLY A 46 -11.00 -4.27 -19.43
N ILE A 47 -10.85 -5.38 -18.71
CA ILE A 47 -10.75 -5.41 -17.26
C ILE A 47 -9.30 -5.71 -16.86
N ASN A 48 -8.90 -5.31 -15.67
CA ASN A 48 -7.64 -5.70 -15.04
C ASN A 48 -7.83 -5.73 -13.52
N ASP A 49 -7.00 -6.54 -12.85
CA ASP A 49 -6.89 -6.58 -11.39
C ASP A 49 -8.24 -6.74 -10.69
N LEU A 50 -9.10 -7.63 -11.21
CA LEU A 50 -10.41 -7.88 -10.61
C LEU A 50 -10.27 -8.43 -9.19
N HIS A 51 -9.21 -9.21 -8.93
CA HIS A 51 -8.90 -9.77 -7.61
C HIS A 51 -10.13 -10.37 -6.94
N GLY A 52 -10.87 -11.19 -7.69
CA GLY A 52 -12.06 -11.86 -7.20
C GLY A 52 -13.12 -10.97 -6.54
N GLU A 53 -13.14 -9.66 -6.80
CA GLU A 53 -14.11 -8.70 -6.23
C GLU A 53 -15.47 -8.82 -6.94
N ILE A 54 -16.05 -10.01 -6.88
CA ILE A 54 -17.26 -10.38 -7.61
C ILE A 54 -18.53 -9.79 -7.00
N GLU A 55 -18.50 -9.34 -5.76
CA GLU A 55 -19.66 -8.72 -5.11
C GLU A 55 -20.15 -7.46 -5.81
N LYS A 56 -19.30 -6.83 -6.64
CA LYS A 56 -19.61 -5.65 -7.46
C LYS A 56 -19.80 -5.97 -8.94
N ALA A 57 -19.69 -7.25 -9.34
CA ALA A 57 -19.64 -7.65 -10.75
C ALA A 57 -20.88 -7.24 -11.54
N THR A 58 -22.09 -7.33 -10.96
CA THR A 58 -23.33 -6.92 -11.65
C THR A 58 -23.30 -5.44 -12.04
N ALA A 59 -22.84 -4.58 -11.13
CA ALA A 59 -22.67 -3.15 -11.39
C ALA A 59 -21.53 -2.89 -12.39
N LEU A 60 -20.41 -3.58 -12.26
CA LEU A 60 -19.26 -3.45 -13.15
C LEU A 60 -19.62 -3.78 -14.61
N PHE A 61 -20.34 -4.87 -14.82
CA PHE A 61 -20.58 -5.41 -16.17
C PHE A 61 -21.87 -4.93 -16.83
N THR A 62 -22.81 -4.31 -16.10
CA THR A 62 -24.02 -3.73 -16.70
C THR A 62 -23.71 -2.76 -17.86
N PRO A 63 -22.74 -1.82 -17.76
CA PRO A 63 -22.34 -0.97 -18.88
C PRO A 63 -21.81 -1.72 -20.10
N LEU A 64 -21.08 -2.83 -19.90
CA LEU A 64 -20.60 -3.69 -20.98
C LEU A 64 -21.76 -4.37 -21.71
N GLU A 65 -22.73 -4.92 -20.97
CA GLU A 65 -23.89 -5.56 -21.59
C GLU A 65 -24.77 -4.56 -22.34
N LYS A 66 -24.89 -3.33 -21.85
CA LYS A 66 -25.57 -2.24 -22.59
C LYS A 66 -24.82 -1.88 -23.88
N LEU A 67 -23.49 -1.89 -23.87
CA LEU A 67 -22.68 -1.64 -25.08
C LEU A 67 -22.86 -2.73 -26.14
N ARG A 68 -22.97 -3.99 -25.70
CA ARG A 68 -23.20 -5.17 -26.53
C ARG A 68 -24.53 -5.16 -27.28
N GLN A 69 -25.57 -4.51 -26.74
CA GLN A 69 -26.85 -4.35 -27.43
C GLN A 69 -26.69 -3.63 -28.77
N GLY A 70 -26.85 -4.37 -29.87
CA GLY A 70 -26.67 -3.87 -31.24
C GLY A 70 -25.22 -3.86 -31.75
N ASN A 71 -24.25 -4.27 -30.93
CA ASN A 71 -22.83 -4.30 -31.28
C ASN A 71 -22.11 -5.62 -30.94
N GLU A 72 -22.81 -6.69 -30.57
CA GLU A 72 -22.22 -7.97 -30.11
C GLU A 72 -21.00 -8.42 -30.94
N HIS A 73 -21.12 -8.44 -32.28
CA HIS A 73 -20.05 -8.87 -33.21
C HIS A 73 -18.89 -7.87 -33.39
N ARG A 74 -18.94 -6.73 -32.69
CA ARG A 74 -17.94 -5.65 -32.74
C ARG A 74 -17.40 -5.31 -31.35
N VAL A 75 -17.77 -6.05 -30.31
CA VAL A 75 -17.24 -5.89 -28.95
C VAL A 75 -16.27 -7.04 -28.68
N LEU A 76 -15.06 -6.72 -28.24
CA LEU A 76 -14.10 -7.67 -27.70
C LEU A 76 -13.85 -7.33 -26.24
N PHE A 77 -14.13 -8.28 -25.35
CA PHE A 77 -13.95 -8.15 -23.91
C PHE A 77 -12.75 -8.97 -23.44
N LEU A 78 -11.69 -8.30 -22.99
CA LEU A 78 -10.43 -8.93 -22.56
C LEU A 78 -10.10 -8.62 -21.10
N SER A 79 -9.26 -9.46 -20.50
CA SER A 79 -8.61 -9.18 -19.21
C SER A 79 -7.09 -9.01 -19.38
N ALA A 80 -6.53 -8.01 -18.69
CA ALA A 80 -5.09 -7.83 -18.55
C ALA A 80 -4.50 -8.50 -17.31
N GLY A 81 -5.18 -9.47 -16.71
CA GLY A 81 -4.66 -10.34 -15.64
C GLY A 81 -5.00 -9.88 -14.24
N ASP A 82 -4.59 -10.69 -13.26
CA ASP A 82 -4.99 -10.64 -11.85
C ASP A 82 -6.52 -10.64 -11.68
N ASP A 83 -7.16 -11.52 -12.46
CA ASP A 83 -8.58 -11.80 -12.30
C ASP A 83 -8.84 -12.52 -10.97
N ILE A 84 -7.94 -13.45 -10.63
CA ILE A 84 -7.95 -14.27 -9.41
C ILE A 84 -6.69 -14.01 -8.57
N GLY A 85 -6.63 -14.61 -7.38
CA GLY A 85 -5.63 -14.21 -6.38
C GLY A 85 -5.85 -12.78 -5.92
N GLY A 86 -5.17 -12.33 -4.86
CA GLY A 86 -5.52 -11.05 -4.23
C GLY A 86 -6.97 -10.96 -3.74
N SER A 87 -7.66 -12.09 -3.59
CA SER A 87 -9.11 -12.10 -3.78
C SER A 87 -9.94 -11.74 -2.55
N SER A 88 -11.12 -11.15 -2.76
CA SER A 88 -12.12 -10.98 -1.71
C SER A 88 -12.45 -12.36 -1.09
N PHE A 89 -12.83 -12.39 0.19
CA PHE A 89 -13.10 -13.66 0.88
C PHE A 89 -14.18 -14.49 0.17
N VAL A 90 -15.17 -13.86 -0.44
CA VAL A 90 -16.25 -14.54 -1.16
C VAL A 90 -15.70 -15.39 -2.32
N SER A 91 -14.71 -14.88 -3.04
CA SER A 91 -14.01 -15.61 -4.10
C SER A 91 -12.97 -16.59 -3.52
N ALA A 92 -12.09 -16.09 -2.65
CA ALA A 92 -10.94 -16.83 -2.13
C ALA A 92 -11.35 -18.09 -1.34
N ALA A 93 -12.47 -18.05 -0.62
CA ALA A 93 -13.00 -19.20 0.12
C ALA A 93 -13.26 -20.41 -0.78
N SER A 94 -13.53 -20.20 -2.07
CA SER A 94 -13.74 -21.26 -3.06
C SER A 94 -12.65 -21.30 -4.11
N GLU A 95 -11.42 -20.92 -3.75
CA GLU A 95 -10.25 -21.00 -4.64
C GLU A 95 -10.46 -20.24 -5.95
N ASP A 96 -11.19 -19.13 -5.88
CA ASP A 96 -11.52 -18.22 -6.98
C ASP A 96 -12.34 -18.81 -8.13
N ILE A 97 -12.86 -20.03 -7.95
CA ILE A 97 -13.82 -20.65 -8.87
C ILE A 97 -15.02 -19.73 -9.17
N PRO A 98 -15.65 -19.05 -8.19
CA PRO A 98 -16.74 -18.13 -8.49
C PRO A 98 -16.36 -16.98 -9.42
N THR A 99 -15.11 -16.52 -9.38
CA THR A 99 -14.62 -15.44 -10.25
C THR A 99 -14.48 -15.91 -11.68
N LEU A 100 -13.92 -17.10 -11.87
CA LEU A 100 -13.85 -17.75 -13.19
C LEU A 100 -15.25 -17.97 -13.76
N ASP A 101 -16.21 -18.38 -12.92
CA ASP A 101 -17.62 -18.57 -13.31
C ASP A 101 -18.28 -17.24 -13.71
N VAL A 102 -18.02 -16.13 -13.00
CA VAL A 102 -18.51 -14.78 -13.34
C VAL A 102 -17.96 -14.31 -14.68
N LEU A 103 -16.63 -14.38 -14.88
CA LEU A 103 -15.99 -13.92 -16.11
C LEU A 103 -16.47 -14.70 -17.33
N LYS A 104 -16.69 -16.00 -17.17
CA LYS A 104 -17.34 -16.80 -18.20
C LYS A 104 -18.80 -16.45 -18.42
N ALA A 105 -19.60 -16.21 -17.37
CA ALA A 105 -21.00 -15.81 -17.54
C ALA A 105 -21.11 -14.49 -18.32
N MET A 106 -20.08 -13.66 -18.23
CA MET A 106 -19.89 -12.46 -19.04
C MET A 106 -19.29 -12.72 -20.42
N GLU A 107 -18.97 -13.97 -20.75
CA GLU A 107 -18.20 -14.41 -21.92
C GLU A 107 -17.02 -13.48 -22.19
N LEU A 108 -16.08 -13.49 -21.26
CA LEU A 108 -14.74 -12.98 -21.50
C LEU A 108 -14.16 -13.68 -22.73
N ASP A 109 -13.57 -12.92 -23.66
CA ASP A 109 -13.04 -13.46 -24.91
C ASP A 109 -11.65 -14.07 -24.72
N VAL A 110 -10.83 -13.42 -23.87
CA VAL A 110 -9.44 -13.79 -23.57
C VAL A 110 -8.94 -13.10 -22.31
N ALA A 111 -8.02 -13.74 -21.59
CA ALA A 111 -7.31 -13.17 -20.45
C ALA A 111 -5.81 -13.30 -20.64
N SER A 112 -5.04 -12.28 -20.26
CA SER A 112 -3.61 -12.46 -19.96
C SER A 112 -3.44 -12.96 -18.54
N ALA A 113 -2.43 -13.79 -18.28
CA ALA A 113 -2.05 -14.08 -16.92
C ALA A 113 -1.36 -12.84 -16.31
N GLY A 114 -1.78 -12.47 -15.11
CA GLY A 114 -1.06 -11.60 -14.20
C GLY A 114 -0.23 -12.40 -13.19
N ASN A 115 0.34 -11.72 -12.21
CA ASN A 115 1.16 -12.40 -11.20
C ASN A 115 0.33 -13.22 -10.22
N HIS A 116 -0.87 -12.77 -9.87
CA HIS A 116 -1.72 -13.43 -8.89
C HIS A 116 -2.35 -14.73 -9.40
N GLU A 117 -2.42 -14.93 -10.73
CA GLU A 117 -2.69 -16.25 -11.32
C GLU A 117 -1.64 -17.32 -10.92
N PHE A 118 -0.44 -16.90 -10.47
CA PHE A 118 0.65 -17.79 -10.03
C PHE A 118 0.81 -17.84 -8.50
N ASP A 119 -0.10 -17.26 -7.70
CA ASP A 119 -0.03 -17.25 -6.22
C ASP A 119 0.13 -18.66 -5.63
N ARG A 120 -0.62 -19.61 -6.19
CA ARG A 120 -0.61 -21.03 -5.81
C ARG A 120 0.38 -21.87 -6.63
N GLY A 121 1.21 -21.20 -7.43
CA GLY A 121 2.22 -21.77 -8.30
C GLY A 121 1.72 -22.13 -9.70
N TRP A 122 2.68 -22.33 -10.61
CA TRP A 122 2.44 -22.69 -12.00
C TRP A 122 1.59 -23.96 -12.16
N ASN A 123 1.75 -24.93 -11.26
CA ASN A 123 0.95 -26.15 -11.31
C ASN A 123 -0.54 -25.88 -11.06
N ASP A 124 -0.87 -24.94 -10.19
CA ASP A 124 -2.27 -24.58 -9.93
C ASP A 124 -2.90 -23.92 -11.16
N LEU A 125 -2.18 -22.97 -11.77
CA LEU A 125 -2.62 -22.32 -13.01
C LEU A 125 -2.83 -23.34 -14.14
N LYS A 126 -1.86 -24.23 -14.35
CA LYS A 126 -1.85 -25.18 -15.48
C LYS A 126 -2.81 -26.36 -15.28
N ASP A 127 -3.00 -26.84 -14.05
CA ASP A 127 -3.73 -28.10 -13.76
C ASP A 127 -5.13 -27.87 -13.14
N ARG A 128 -5.40 -26.68 -12.58
CA ARG A 128 -6.71 -26.36 -11.97
C ARG A 128 -7.40 -25.20 -12.68
N VAL A 129 -6.77 -24.04 -12.76
CA VAL A 129 -7.42 -22.80 -13.25
C VAL A 129 -7.75 -22.90 -14.74
N ILE A 130 -6.75 -23.12 -15.60
CA ILE A 130 -6.97 -23.19 -17.06
C ILE A 130 -7.86 -24.38 -17.44
N PRO A 131 -7.71 -25.58 -16.85
CA PRO A 131 -8.63 -26.68 -17.09
C PRO A 131 -10.06 -26.39 -16.64
N HIS A 132 -10.27 -25.69 -15.51
CA HIS A 132 -11.61 -25.28 -15.06
C HIS A 132 -12.27 -24.34 -16.07
N ILE A 133 -11.52 -23.35 -16.59
CA ILE A 133 -11.99 -22.47 -17.66
C ILE A 133 -12.30 -23.28 -18.93
N SER A 134 -11.42 -24.22 -19.30
CA SER A 134 -11.55 -25.01 -20.54
C SER A 134 -12.70 -26.02 -20.51
N ALA A 135 -13.10 -26.50 -19.33
CA ALA A 135 -14.17 -27.48 -19.16
C ALA A 135 -15.58 -26.89 -19.34
N MET A 136 -15.66 -25.58 -19.59
CA MET A 136 -16.89 -24.84 -19.58
C MET A 136 -17.38 -24.44 -20.98
N PRO A 137 -18.70 -24.26 -21.19
CA PRO A 137 -19.19 -23.58 -22.39
C PRO A 137 -18.64 -22.15 -22.44
N ASN A 138 -18.33 -21.64 -23.63
CA ASN A 138 -17.73 -20.31 -23.84
C ASN A 138 -16.37 -20.12 -23.11
N ALA A 139 -15.53 -21.18 -23.12
CA ALA A 139 -14.17 -21.10 -22.59
C ALA A 139 -13.34 -20.03 -23.28
N TYR A 140 -12.51 -19.33 -22.50
CA TYR A 140 -11.52 -18.38 -22.99
C TYR A 140 -10.11 -18.90 -22.80
N ASP A 141 -9.18 -18.34 -23.57
CA ASP A 141 -7.77 -18.68 -23.47
C ASP A 141 -7.07 -17.79 -22.47
N MET A 142 -6.09 -18.36 -21.78
CA MET A 142 -5.14 -17.62 -20.94
C MET A 142 -3.84 -17.39 -21.71
N LEU A 143 -3.37 -16.15 -21.75
CA LEU A 143 -2.21 -15.73 -22.54
C LEU A 143 -0.98 -15.44 -21.67
N GLY A 144 0.21 -15.67 -22.23
CA GLY A 144 1.49 -15.42 -21.56
C GLY A 144 2.68 -15.62 -22.50
N ALA A 145 2.79 -14.77 -23.53
CA ALA A 145 3.79 -14.86 -24.59
C ALA A 145 5.25 -14.82 -24.09
N ASN A 146 5.47 -14.24 -22.91
CA ASN A 146 6.77 -14.12 -22.28
C ASN A 146 7.05 -15.19 -21.21
N VAL A 147 6.16 -16.18 -21.03
CA VAL A 147 6.31 -17.28 -20.07
C VAL A 147 6.74 -18.55 -20.79
N PHE A 148 7.99 -18.98 -20.62
CA PHE A 148 8.57 -20.14 -21.30
C PHE A 148 8.77 -21.32 -20.35
N VAL A 149 8.78 -22.52 -20.90
CA VAL A 149 9.32 -23.70 -20.19
C VAL A 149 10.80 -23.46 -19.91
N LYS A 150 11.23 -23.69 -18.66
CA LYS A 150 12.63 -23.47 -18.28
C LYS A 150 13.59 -24.30 -19.13
N GLY A 151 14.57 -23.63 -19.73
CA GLY A 151 15.56 -24.26 -20.62
C GLY A 151 15.06 -24.55 -22.04
N GLY A 152 13.83 -24.15 -22.38
CA GLY A 152 13.25 -24.26 -23.72
C GLY A 152 13.02 -22.90 -24.39
N THR A 153 12.50 -22.95 -25.61
CA THR A 153 12.08 -21.78 -26.41
C THR A 153 10.57 -21.74 -26.64
N GLU A 154 9.84 -22.70 -26.08
CA GLU A 154 8.39 -22.81 -26.21
C GLU A 154 7.70 -22.11 -25.03
N VAL A 155 6.60 -21.40 -25.34
CA VAL A 155 5.71 -20.87 -24.31
C VAL A 155 5.12 -22.01 -23.47
N ALA A 156 5.03 -21.77 -22.18
CA ALA A 156 4.60 -22.77 -21.20
C ALA A 156 3.11 -23.10 -21.39
N LYS A 157 2.82 -24.29 -21.94
CA LYS A 157 1.44 -24.76 -22.11
C LYS A 157 0.79 -25.01 -20.74
N PRO A 158 -0.51 -24.71 -20.56
CA PRO A 158 -1.50 -24.39 -21.61
C PRO A 158 -1.64 -22.90 -21.96
N LEU A 159 -0.73 -22.02 -21.51
CA LEU A 159 -0.74 -20.62 -21.97
C LEU A 159 -0.53 -20.55 -23.48
N LYS A 160 -1.15 -19.55 -24.11
CA LYS A 160 -0.94 -19.20 -25.52
C LYS A 160 -0.20 -17.87 -25.62
N GLU A 161 0.49 -17.64 -26.74
CA GLU A 161 1.10 -16.33 -27.02
C GLU A 161 0.03 -15.27 -27.33
N TYR A 162 -0.94 -15.64 -28.16
CA TYR A 162 -1.98 -14.76 -28.65
C TYR A 162 -3.26 -15.53 -29.00
N LYS A 163 -4.34 -14.79 -29.25
CA LYS A 163 -5.59 -15.29 -29.84
C LYS A 163 -6.07 -14.32 -30.92
N LEU A 164 -6.56 -14.87 -32.04
CA LEU A 164 -7.16 -14.11 -33.14
C LEU A 164 -8.68 -14.11 -33.03
N PHE A 165 -9.27 -12.97 -33.36
CA PHE A 165 -10.70 -12.71 -33.37
C PHE A 165 -11.13 -12.11 -34.70
N ASP A 166 -12.36 -12.39 -35.10
CA ASP A 166 -13.03 -11.71 -36.20
C ASP A 166 -14.10 -10.79 -35.60
N LEU A 167 -13.87 -9.48 -35.68
CA LEU A 167 -14.82 -8.45 -35.24
C LEU A 167 -15.36 -7.72 -36.46
N GLY A 168 -16.52 -8.15 -36.96
CA GLY A 168 -17.14 -7.54 -38.14
C GLY A 168 -16.30 -7.62 -39.42
N GLY A 169 -15.48 -8.67 -39.59
CA GLY A 169 -14.53 -8.85 -40.70
C GLY A 169 -13.12 -8.35 -40.39
N VAL A 170 -12.93 -7.58 -39.32
CA VAL A 170 -11.62 -7.11 -38.89
C VAL A 170 -10.93 -8.19 -38.07
N ARG A 171 -9.76 -8.67 -38.53
CA ARG A 171 -8.98 -9.64 -37.76
C ARG A 171 -8.18 -8.92 -36.66
N VAL A 172 -8.54 -9.19 -35.42
CA VAL A 172 -7.91 -8.59 -34.23
C VAL A 172 -7.14 -9.67 -33.48
N ALA A 173 -5.84 -9.46 -33.25
CA ALA A 173 -5.04 -10.30 -32.38
C ALA A 173 -4.96 -9.68 -30.99
N VAL A 174 -5.09 -10.49 -29.94
CA VAL A 174 -4.70 -10.11 -28.58
C VAL A 174 -3.47 -10.90 -28.19
N VAL A 175 -2.38 -10.20 -27.86
CA VAL A 175 -1.11 -10.78 -27.39
C VAL A 175 -0.98 -10.49 -25.91
N GLY A 176 -0.80 -11.53 -25.10
CA GLY A 176 -0.75 -11.39 -23.65
C GLY A 176 0.64 -11.56 -23.08
N ALA A 177 1.00 -10.80 -22.04
CA ALA A 177 2.26 -10.95 -21.33
C ALA A 177 2.11 -10.59 -19.85
N VAL A 178 2.94 -11.18 -19.00
CA VAL A 178 2.98 -10.94 -17.55
C VAL A 178 4.20 -10.09 -17.17
N THR A 179 4.18 -9.34 -16.07
CA THR A 179 5.39 -8.64 -15.59
C THR A 179 6.57 -9.61 -15.43
N ASP A 180 7.75 -9.18 -15.87
CA ASP A 180 9.01 -9.90 -15.70
C ASP A 180 9.53 -9.84 -14.24
N ASP A 181 8.86 -9.10 -13.37
CA ASP A 181 9.10 -9.11 -11.92
C ASP A 181 8.50 -10.35 -11.22
N LEU A 182 7.73 -11.19 -11.93
CA LEU A 182 7.08 -12.40 -11.39
C LEU A 182 7.98 -13.24 -10.45
N PRO A 183 9.27 -13.52 -10.75
CA PRO A 183 10.12 -14.31 -9.85
C PRO A 183 10.35 -13.69 -8.47
N SER A 184 10.10 -12.40 -8.33
CA SER A 184 10.20 -11.66 -7.08
C SER A 184 8.87 -11.59 -6.32
N LEU A 185 7.74 -11.85 -7.01
CA LEU A 185 6.36 -11.73 -6.54
C LEU A 185 5.78 -13.07 -6.08
N VAL A 186 6.19 -14.19 -6.65
CA VAL A 186 5.61 -15.49 -6.28
C VAL A 186 6.65 -16.43 -5.68
N SER A 187 6.18 -17.49 -5.02
CA SER A 187 7.06 -18.49 -4.42
C SER A 187 8.02 -19.06 -5.48
N PRO A 188 9.35 -18.99 -5.28
CA PRO A 188 10.32 -19.52 -6.24
C PRO A 188 10.11 -21.00 -6.56
N GLY A 189 9.64 -21.78 -5.58
CA GLY A 189 9.29 -23.19 -5.77
C GLY A 189 8.06 -23.40 -6.66
N GLY A 190 7.12 -22.45 -6.64
CA GLY A 190 5.88 -22.49 -7.42
C GLY A 190 6.08 -22.26 -8.91
N ILE A 191 7.16 -21.58 -9.31
CA ILE A 191 7.47 -21.26 -10.73
C ILE A 191 8.78 -21.89 -11.22
N LYS A 192 9.31 -22.88 -10.51
CA LYS A 192 10.63 -23.48 -10.78
C LYS A 192 10.81 -24.06 -12.20
N ASP A 193 9.70 -24.40 -12.85
CA ASP A 193 9.62 -25.07 -14.16
C ASP A 193 9.40 -24.09 -15.33
N ILE A 194 9.22 -22.79 -15.03
CA ILE A 194 9.03 -21.73 -16.03
C ILE A 194 10.10 -20.64 -15.89
N VAL A 195 10.23 -19.83 -16.93
CA VAL A 195 11.00 -18.59 -16.92
C VAL A 195 10.17 -17.48 -17.57
N VAL A 196 10.18 -16.31 -16.95
CA VAL A 196 9.52 -15.11 -17.50
C VAL A 196 10.57 -14.20 -18.09
N THR A 197 10.29 -13.69 -19.28
CA THR A 197 11.17 -12.77 -20.04
C THR A 197 10.51 -11.40 -20.18
N ASP A 198 11.21 -10.42 -20.76
CA ASP A 198 10.68 -9.07 -20.94
C ASP A 198 9.33 -9.10 -21.71
N PRO A 199 8.26 -8.51 -21.14
CA PRO A 199 6.94 -8.55 -21.76
C PRO A 199 6.88 -7.76 -23.07
N VAL A 200 7.62 -6.66 -23.20
CA VAL A 200 7.63 -5.81 -24.40
C VAL A 200 8.32 -6.53 -25.56
N GLU A 201 9.46 -7.19 -25.31
CA GLU A 201 10.16 -8.00 -26.30
C GLU A 201 9.29 -9.15 -26.81
N ALA A 202 8.60 -9.86 -25.92
CA ALA A 202 7.71 -10.96 -26.30
C ALA A 202 6.52 -10.48 -27.13
N VAL A 203 5.86 -9.39 -26.71
CA VAL A 203 4.74 -8.80 -27.45
C VAL A 203 5.20 -8.31 -28.82
N ASN A 204 6.32 -7.57 -28.90
CA ASN A 204 6.88 -7.10 -30.17
C ASN A 204 7.22 -8.25 -31.11
N ARG A 205 7.78 -9.36 -30.59
CA ARG A 205 8.07 -10.55 -31.38
C ARG A 205 6.81 -11.15 -31.99
N VAL A 206 5.73 -11.26 -31.21
CA VAL A 206 4.47 -11.85 -31.69
C VAL A 206 3.76 -10.89 -32.65
N ALA A 207 3.74 -9.59 -32.35
CA ALA A 207 3.17 -8.57 -33.23
C ALA A 207 3.85 -8.55 -34.61
N ALA A 208 5.18 -8.66 -34.65
CA ALA A 208 5.92 -8.73 -35.91
C ALA A 208 5.53 -9.96 -36.75
N LYS A 209 5.34 -11.13 -36.12
CA LYS A 209 4.85 -12.34 -36.81
C LYS A 209 3.46 -12.10 -37.39
N LEU A 210 2.55 -11.50 -36.62
CA LEU A 210 1.16 -11.28 -37.03
C LEU A 210 0.97 -10.19 -38.10
N LYS A 211 2.07 -9.57 -38.57
CA LYS A 211 2.13 -8.48 -39.54
C LYS A 211 3.13 -8.75 -40.66
N ASP A 212 3.72 -9.94 -40.75
CA ASP A 212 4.80 -10.25 -41.69
C ASP A 212 4.32 -10.70 -43.07
N GLY A 213 3.02 -10.94 -43.24
CA GLY A 213 2.42 -11.41 -44.48
C GLY A 213 2.42 -12.94 -44.65
N ASP A 214 2.88 -13.70 -43.65
CA ASP A 214 2.78 -15.15 -43.62
C ASP A 214 1.41 -15.62 -43.10
N ALA A 215 0.53 -15.94 -44.04
CA ALA A 215 -0.80 -16.49 -43.74
C ALA A 215 -0.81 -17.75 -42.85
N SER A 216 0.31 -18.45 -42.68
CA SER A 216 0.40 -19.65 -41.82
C SER A 216 0.29 -19.36 -40.31
N ASN A 217 0.65 -18.14 -39.88
CA ASN A 217 0.57 -17.71 -38.49
C ASN A 217 -0.73 -16.94 -38.16
N GLY A 218 -1.47 -16.56 -39.21
CA GLY A 218 -2.69 -15.76 -39.13
C GLY A 218 -2.42 -14.26 -39.01
N GLU A 219 -2.51 -13.55 -40.14
CA GLU A 219 -2.31 -12.10 -40.23
C GLU A 219 -3.38 -11.29 -39.49
N ALA A 220 -3.00 -10.26 -38.74
CA ALA A 220 -3.93 -9.40 -38.02
C ALA A 220 -4.02 -8.00 -38.66
N HIS A 221 -5.24 -7.48 -38.82
CA HIS A 221 -5.44 -6.06 -39.15
C HIS A 221 -5.14 -5.19 -37.93
N LEU A 222 -5.45 -5.66 -36.72
CA LEU A 222 -5.17 -4.98 -35.46
C LEU A 222 -4.47 -5.89 -34.46
N VAL A 223 -3.48 -5.37 -33.74
CA VAL A 223 -2.79 -6.09 -32.65
C VAL A 223 -2.98 -5.33 -31.34
N VAL A 224 -3.60 -5.99 -30.37
CA VAL A 224 -3.84 -5.51 -29.01
C VAL A 224 -2.83 -6.18 -28.09
N ALA A 225 -2.01 -5.39 -27.41
CA ALA A 225 -1.19 -5.86 -26.31
C ALA A 225 -2.00 -5.83 -25.01
N SER A 226 -2.13 -6.97 -24.35
CA SER A 226 -2.73 -7.11 -23.01
C SER A 226 -1.62 -7.49 -22.03
N ILE A 227 -0.99 -6.51 -21.39
CA ILE A 227 0.22 -6.72 -20.59
C ILE A 227 -0.10 -6.48 -19.12
N HIS A 228 0.14 -7.48 -18.29
CA HIS A 228 0.06 -7.35 -16.83
C HIS A 228 1.30 -6.66 -16.26
N GLU A 229 1.44 -5.38 -16.60
CA GLU A 229 2.45 -4.43 -16.14
C GLU A 229 1.83 -3.04 -16.28
N GLY A 230 2.32 -2.04 -15.55
CA GLY A 230 1.67 -0.74 -15.52
C GLY A 230 2.54 0.46 -15.15
N GLY A 231 1.89 1.61 -15.06
CA GLY A 231 2.50 2.90 -14.76
C GLY A 231 2.09 3.46 -13.40
N PRO A 232 2.85 4.43 -12.86
CA PRO A 232 2.50 5.11 -11.62
C PRO A 232 1.25 5.99 -11.80
N GLY A 233 0.47 6.13 -10.74
CA GLY A 233 -0.75 6.94 -10.72
C GLY A 233 -0.49 8.44 -10.56
N GLY A 234 -1.49 9.24 -10.93
CA GLY A 234 -1.50 10.69 -10.67
C GLY A 234 -0.52 11.51 -11.51
N MET A 235 0.03 10.92 -12.58
CA MET A 235 0.95 11.61 -13.49
C MET A 235 0.19 12.43 -14.52
N ALA A 236 0.77 13.57 -14.91
CA ALA A 236 0.16 14.51 -15.85
C ALA A 236 -0.08 13.89 -17.24
N ASP A 237 0.86 13.06 -17.70
CA ASP A 237 0.81 12.35 -18.98
C ASP A 237 1.70 11.10 -18.94
N GLY A 238 1.72 10.35 -20.04
CA GLY A 238 2.53 9.14 -20.18
C GLY A 238 4.04 9.39 -20.14
N ALA A 239 4.52 10.57 -20.54
CA ALA A 239 5.95 10.91 -20.50
C ALA A 239 6.42 11.12 -19.05
N ALA A 240 5.61 11.81 -18.24
CA ALA A 240 5.85 11.93 -16.80
C ALA A 240 5.82 10.57 -16.09
N ALA A 241 4.87 9.70 -16.45
CA ALA A 241 4.80 8.34 -15.94
C ALA A 241 6.03 7.51 -16.32
N ALA A 242 6.49 7.60 -17.57
CA ALA A 242 7.70 6.92 -18.05
C ALA A 242 8.96 7.44 -17.35
N ALA A 243 9.06 8.74 -17.07
CA ALA A 243 10.19 9.29 -16.33
C ALA A 243 10.25 8.77 -14.87
N ALA A 244 9.10 8.43 -14.28
CA ALA A 244 8.99 7.98 -12.90
C ALA A 244 9.11 6.44 -12.73
N ASN A 245 8.86 5.66 -13.77
CA ASN A 245 8.89 4.19 -13.71
C ASN A 245 9.59 3.60 -14.96
N PRO A 246 10.78 2.97 -14.80
CA PRO A 246 11.52 2.37 -15.91
C PRO A 246 10.80 1.25 -16.68
N LYS A 247 9.97 0.43 -16.01
CA LYS A 247 9.20 -0.65 -16.65
C LYS A 247 8.09 -0.06 -17.54
N PHE A 248 7.37 0.93 -17.02
CA PHE A 248 6.43 1.71 -17.82
C PHE A 248 7.14 2.43 -18.96
N ALA A 249 8.34 2.97 -18.74
CA ALA A 249 9.13 3.61 -19.78
C ALA A 249 9.48 2.65 -20.93
N ASN A 250 9.76 1.38 -20.62
CA ASN A 250 9.99 0.37 -21.65
C ASN A 250 8.74 0.17 -22.51
N MET A 251 7.57 -0.05 -21.91
CA MET A 251 6.32 -0.18 -22.66
C MET A 251 6.00 1.08 -23.46
N PHE A 252 6.08 2.25 -22.84
CA PHE A 252 5.72 3.53 -23.44
C PHE A 252 6.62 3.90 -24.63
N ASN A 253 7.94 3.67 -24.52
CA ASN A 253 8.90 4.09 -25.55
C ASN A 253 9.17 2.99 -26.58
N ASN A 254 9.20 1.72 -26.18
CA ASN A 254 9.75 0.62 -26.99
C ASN A 254 8.70 -0.35 -27.56
N MET A 255 7.41 -0.19 -27.26
CA MET A 255 6.36 -0.97 -27.95
C MET A 255 6.42 -0.74 -29.47
N SER A 256 6.41 -1.81 -30.27
CA SER A 256 6.49 -1.74 -31.73
C SER A 256 5.31 -0.97 -32.31
N LYS A 257 5.49 -0.35 -33.48
CA LYS A 257 4.40 0.24 -34.27
C LYS A 257 3.41 -0.80 -34.82
N ASP A 258 3.79 -2.07 -34.78
CA ASP A 258 2.96 -3.20 -35.22
C ASP A 258 1.87 -3.56 -34.18
N VAL A 259 1.97 -2.97 -32.98
CA VAL A 259 0.93 -2.99 -31.94
C VAL A 259 0.08 -1.74 -32.07
N ASP A 260 -1.23 -1.87 -31.97
CA ASP A 260 -2.18 -0.77 -32.15
C ASP A 260 -2.67 -0.22 -30.81
N VAL A 261 -2.97 -1.08 -29.84
CA VAL A 261 -3.59 -0.72 -28.55
C VAL A 261 -2.91 -1.47 -27.40
N ILE A 262 -2.75 -0.83 -26.25
CA ILE A 262 -2.12 -1.42 -25.06
C ILE A 262 -3.08 -1.34 -23.87
N PHE A 263 -3.51 -2.49 -23.36
CA PHE A 263 -4.19 -2.64 -22.08
C PHE A 263 -3.18 -3.07 -21.01
N ASN A 264 -3.20 -2.39 -19.87
CA ASN A 264 -2.34 -2.65 -18.73
C ASN A 264 -3.12 -3.13 -17.50
N GLY A 265 -2.39 -3.65 -16.52
CA GLY A 265 -2.86 -4.01 -15.18
C GLY A 265 -1.77 -3.79 -14.13
N HIS A 266 -1.74 -4.60 -13.06
CA HIS A 266 -0.70 -4.72 -12.03
C HIS A 266 -0.59 -3.53 -11.07
N THR A 267 -0.56 -2.29 -11.59
CA THR A 267 -0.27 -1.10 -10.78
C THR A 267 -1.48 -0.47 -10.11
N HIS A 268 -2.69 -0.92 -10.46
CA HIS A 268 -3.99 -0.49 -9.95
C HIS A 268 -4.30 1.01 -10.17
N GLN A 269 -3.90 1.58 -11.31
CA GLN A 269 -4.05 3.00 -11.60
C GLN A 269 -5.08 3.28 -12.70
N ASP A 270 -5.82 4.39 -12.56
CA ASP A 270 -6.68 4.93 -13.62
C ASP A 270 -5.82 5.81 -14.54
N TYR A 271 -5.61 5.41 -15.79
CA TYR A 271 -5.01 6.27 -16.80
C TYR A 271 -5.42 5.92 -18.23
N THR A 272 -5.42 6.95 -19.08
CA THR A 272 -5.52 6.83 -20.53
C THR A 272 -4.47 7.75 -21.14
N TYR A 273 -3.34 7.19 -21.58
CA TYR A 273 -2.27 7.95 -22.23
C TYR A 273 -2.13 7.55 -23.70
N VAL A 274 -1.28 8.27 -24.41
CA VAL A 274 -0.91 7.97 -25.79
C VAL A 274 0.62 7.87 -25.86
N THR A 275 1.14 6.77 -26.42
CA THR A 275 2.59 6.58 -26.61
C THR A 275 3.14 7.58 -27.62
N PRO A 276 4.48 7.77 -27.70
CA PRO A 276 5.08 8.60 -28.74
C PRO A 276 4.79 8.10 -30.17
N LYS A 277 4.37 6.84 -30.32
CA LYS A 277 3.98 6.23 -31.61
C LYS A 277 2.48 6.35 -31.89
N GLY A 278 1.70 6.98 -31.01
CA GLY A 278 0.28 7.24 -31.21
C GLY A 278 -0.67 6.14 -30.72
N GLN A 279 -0.16 5.13 -30.01
CA GLN A 279 -0.97 4.02 -29.49
C GLN A 279 -1.63 4.43 -28.17
N PRO A 280 -2.93 4.20 -27.96
CA PRO A 280 -3.53 4.32 -26.64
C PRO A 280 -2.95 3.27 -25.69
N ILE A 281 -2.58 3.70 -24.48
CA ILE A 281 -2.18 2.84 -23.37
C ILE A 281 -3.09 3.14 -22.17
N VAL A 282 -3.83 2.11 -21.73
CA VAL A 282 -4.94 2.26 -20.80
C VAL A 282 -4.87 1.29 -19.63
N GLN A 283 -5.29 1.75 -18.46
CA GLN A 283 -5.54 0.93 -17.29
C GLN A 283 -6.73 1.52 -16.53
N THR A 284 -7.57 0.68 -15.95
CA THR A 284 -8.56 1.10 -14.97
C THR A 284 -8.14 0.54 -13.62
N ARG A 285 -8.35 1.23 -12.50
CA ARG A 285 -7.93 0.84 -11.14
C ARG A 285 -7.85 -0.67 -10.84
N ALA A 286 -8.75 -1.23 -10.04
CA ALA A 286 -8.72 -2.63 -9.59
C ALA A 286 -10.04 -2.93 -8.86
N LYS A 287 -10.29 -4.20 -8.54
CA LYS A 287 -11.38 -4.62 -7.63
C LYS A 287 -12.74 -4.10 -8.09
N ALA A 288 -13.04 -4.39 -9.36
CA ALA A 288 -14.30 -4.04 -10.01
C ALA A 288 -14.61 -2.53 -10.02
N SER A 289 -13.59 -1.67 -10.07
CA SER A 289 -13.75 -0.21 -10.05
C SER A 289 -14.14 0.43 -11.38
N GLY A 290 -14.03 -0.31 -12.49
CA GLY A 290 -14.30 0.17 -13.84
C GLY A 290 -13.80 -0.80 -14.91
N LEU A 291 -14.05 -0.45 -16.17
CA LEU A 291 -13.52 -1.11 -17.37
C LEU A 291 -12.80 -0.07 -18.22
N ALA A 292 -11.68 -0.41 -18.84
CA ALA A 292 -11.06 0.42 -19.87
C ALA A 292 -11.73 0.15 -21.22
N ARG A 293 -11.90 1.18 -22.06
CA ARG A 293 -12.47 1.04 -23.39
C ARG A 293 -11.65 1.80 -24.42
N VAL A 294 -11.37 1.16 -25.55
CA VAL A 294 -10.81 1.78 -26.74
C VAL A 294 -11.75 1.55 -27.92
N ASP A 295 -12.31 2.64 -28.44
CA ASP A 295 -13.07 2.62 -29.68
C ASP A 295 -12.13 2.78 -30.86
N VAL A 296 -12.20 1.85 -31.81
CA VAL A 296 -11.39 1.86 -33.04
C VAL A 296 -12.31 2.04 -34.24
N GLU A 297 -12.25 3.22 -34.85
CA GLU A 297 -12.93 3.52 -36.11
C GLU A 297 -12.02 3.05 -37.26
N VAL A 298 -12.52 2.17 -38.13
CA VAL A 298 -11.77 1.64 -39.28
C VAL A 298 -12.48 1.90 -40.61
N SER A 299 -11.70 1.96 -41.69
CA SER A 299 -12.19 2.05 -43.07
C SER A 299 -12.79 0.72 -43.57
N ASP A 300 -13.30 0.74 -44.79
CA ASP A 300 -13.71 -0.45 -45.56
C ASP A 300 -12.55 -1.39 -45.90
N THR A 301 -11.33 -0.85 -46.00
CA THR A 301 -10.07 -1.60 -46.15
C THR A 301 -9.46 -2.03 -44.81
N PHE A 302 -10.16 -1.81 -43.70
CA PHE A 302 -9.73 -2.12 -42.33
C PHE A 302 -8.55 -1.28 -41.80
N ASP A 303 -8.25 -0.15 -42.43
CA ASP A 303 -7.24 0.78 -41.94
C ASP A 303 -7.78 1.57 -40.74
N VAL A 304 -6.93 1.81 -39.73
CA VAL A 304 -7.32 2.60 -38.54
C VAL A 304 -7.45 4.07 -38.91
N CYS A 305 -8.67 4.59 -38.84
CA CYS A 305 -8.95 6.02 -39.00
C CYS A 305 -8.67 6.78 -37.70
N LYS A 306 -9.21 6.26 -36.59
CA LYS A 306 -9.21 6.96 -35.30
C LYS A 306 -9.36 5.99 -34.14
N MET A 307 -8.69 6.32 -33.03
CA MET A 307 -8.84 5.62 -31.75
C MET A 307 -9.20 6.60 -30.65
N THR A 308 -10.14 6.21 -29.79
CA THR A 308 -10.52 6.99 -28.61
C THR A 308 -10.53 6.08 -27.38
N SER A 309 -9.75 6.42 -26.36
CA SER A 309 -9.69 5.69 -25.09
C SER A 309 -10.54 6.37 -24.01
N SER A 310 -11.24 5.58 -23.20
CA SER A 310 -12.03 6.05 -22.06
C SER A 310 -12.07 5.01 -20.93
N LEU A 311 -12.52 5.42 -19.75
CA LEU A 311 -12.77 4.52 -18.62
C LEU A 311 -14.28 4.48 -18.32
N MET A 312 -14.87 3.29 -18.42
CA MET A 312 -16.27 3.02 -18.08
C MET A 312 -16.39 2.81 -16.58
N ARG A 313 -17.23 3.60 -15.91
CA ARG A 313 -17.52 3.44 -14.48
C ARG A 313 -18.60 2.38 -14.26
N PRO A 314 -18.58 1.65 -13.13
CA PRO A 314 -19.64 0.73 -12.77
C PRO A 314 -21.00 1.45 -12.71
N ALA A 315 -22.06 0.74 -13.08
CA ALA A 315 -23.43 1.22 -12.94
C ALA A 315 -23.73 1.54 -11.47
N LYS A 316 -24.50 2.60 -11.21
CA LYS A 316 -25.08 2.81 -9.88
C LYS A 316 -26.06 1.70 -9.55
N LYS A 317 -26.39 1.55 -8.26
CA LYS A 317 -27.30 0.50 -7.77
C LYS A 317 -28.65 0.46 -8.49
N ASP A 318 -29.21 1.61 -8.82
CA ASP A 318 -30.47 1.78 -9.56
C ASP A 318 -30.33 1.66 -11.09
N GLU A 319 -29.09 1.66 -11.59
CA GLU A 319 -28.77 1.50 -13.01
C GLU A 319 -28.42 0.03 -13.38
N VAL A 320 -28.24 -0.85 -12.38
CA VAL A 320 -28.03 -2.29 -12.55
C VAL A 320 -29.28 -2.92 -13.16
N ASP A 321 -29.10 -3.65 -14.26
CA ASP A 321 -30.19 -4.21 -15.04
C ASP A 321 -30.15 -5.76 -15.01
N LEU A 322 -30.91 -6.34 -14.09
CA LEU A 322 -31.05 -7.80 -13.97
C LEU A 322 -31.97 -8.42 -15.06
N SER A 323 -32.55 -7.62 -15.96
CA SER A 323 -33.26 -8.17 -17.13
C SER A 323 -32.29 -8.64 -18.22
N LEU A 324 -31.03 -8.19 -18.18
CA LEU A 324 -29.95 -8.64 -19.04
C LEU A 324 -29.51 -10.05 -18.60
N PRO A 325 -29.61 -11.08 -19.46
CA PRO A 325 -29.40 -12.48 -19.05
C PRO A 325 -28.03 -12.75 -18.41
N ARG A 326 -26.94 -12.15 -18.92
CA ARG A 326 -25.60 -12.32 -18.33
C ARG A 326 -25.48 -11.69 -16.96
N ILE A 327 -26.06 -10.50 -16.76
CA ILE A 327 -26.07 -9.84 -15.44
C ILE A 327 -26.88 -10.65 -14.43
N ALA A 328 -28.03 -11.22 -14.83
CA ALA A 328 -28.81 -12.10 -13.98
C ALA A 328 -28.04 -13.38 -13.59
N ALA A 329 -27.28 -13.96 -14.53
CA ALA A 329 -26.42 -15.11 -14.26
C ALA A 329 -25.30 -14.77 -13.27
N VAL A 330 -24.64 -13.62 -13.45
CA VAL A 330 -23.62 -13.11 -12.52
C VAL A 330 -24.19 -12.91 -11.12
N ASP A 331 -25.37 -12.30 -10.98
CA ASP A 331 -26.03 -12.10 -9.68
C ASP A 331 -26.24 -13.44 -8.95
N LYS A 332 -26.70 -14.46 -9.68
CA LYS A 332 -26.87 -15.81 -9.14
C LYS A 332 -25.54 -16.44 -8.69
N ILE A 333 -24.49 -16.36 -9.50
CA ILE A 333 -23.17 -16.91 -9.16
C ILE A 333 -22.64 -16.26 -7.88
N VAL A 334 -22.75 -14.93 -7.78
CA VAL A 334 -22.31 -14.15 -6.61
C VAL A 334 -23.13 -14.54 -5.36
N ALA A 335 -24.45 -14.74 -5.49
CA ALA A 335 -25.29 -15.17 -4.38
C ALA A 335 -24.91 -16.58 -3.88
N ASP A 336 -24.69 -17.52 -4.80
CA ASP A 336 -24.27 -18.89 -4.47
C ASP A 336 -22.86 -18.90 -3.84
N ALA A 337 -21.94 -18.07 -4.34
CA ALA A 337 -20.60 -17.88 -3.79
C ALA A 337 -20.64 -17.36 -2.35
N LYS A 338 -21.46 -16.34 -2.07
CA LYS A 338 -21.65 -15.82 -0.69
C LYS A 338 -22.17 -16.89 0.26
N ALA A 339 -23.15 -17.69 -0.18
CA ALA A 339 -23.68 -18.78 0.64
C ALA A 339 -22.62 -19.85 0.95
N LYS A 340 -21.79 -20.20 -0.03
CA LYS A 340 -20.68 -21.16 0.15
C LYS A 340 -19.56 -20.57 1.01
N ALA A 341 -19.17 -19.33 0.78
CA ALA A 341 -18.16 -18.63 1.55
C ALA A 341 -18.54 -18.55 3.03
N LYS A 342 -19.81 -18.30 3.36
CA LYS A 342 -20.31 -18.34 4.74
C LYS A 342 -20.11 -19.70 5.41
N LYS A 343 -20.30 -20.80 4.67
CA LYS A 343 -20.09 -22.16 5.21
C LYS A 343 -18.61 -22.44 5.47
N ILE A 344 -17.74 -22.03 4.54
CA ILE A 344 -16.28 -22.21 4.67
C ILE A 344 -15.74 -21.28 5.77
N GLY A 345 -16.30 -20.08 5.86
CA GLY A 345 -15.97 -19.06 6.84
C GLY A 345 -16.13 -19.50 8.29
N SER A 346 -17.06 -20.43 8.57
CA SER A 346 -17.22 -21.01 9.90
C SER A 346 -16.13 -22.01 10.33
N GLU A 347 -15.15 -22.32 9.47
CA GLU A 347 -13.98 -23.10 9.88
C GLU A 347 -13.19 -22.35 10.95
N VAL A 348 -12.94 -23.02 12.08
CA VAL A 348 -12.04 -22.55 13.14
C VAL A 348 -10.60 -22.75 12.70
N ILE A 349 -9.83 -21.67 12.66
CA ILE A 349 -8.44 -21.66 12.17
C ILE A 349 -7.42 -21.40 13.29
N ALA A 350 -7.86 -20.84 14.42
CA ALA A 350 -7.06 -20.58 15.61
C ALA A 350 -7.97 -20.43 16.83
N ASP A 351 -7.39 -20.21 18.01
CA ASP A 351 -8.06 -19.86 19.25
C ASP A 351 -7.50 -18.54 19.80
N ALA A 352 -8.36 -17.67 20.30
CA ALA A 352 -7.98 -16.46 21.03
C ALA A 352 -8.19 -16.70 22.53
N SER A 353 -7.09 -16.88 23.26
CA SER A 353 -7.11 -17.13 24.71
C SER A 353 -7.85 -16.03 25.49
N VAL A 354 -7.82 -14.82 24.95
CA VAL A 354 -8.51 -13.60 25.38
C VAL A 354 -8.86 -12.82 24.11
N ALA A 355 -9.92 -12.02 24.14
CA ALA A 355 -10.27 -11.12 23.03
C ALA A 355 -9.07 -10.28 22.59
N VAL A 356 -8.87 -10.13 21.28
CA VAL A 356 -7.80 -9.34 20.66
C VAL A 356 -8.46 -8.25 19.84
N SER A 357 -8.40 -7.01 20.32
CA SER A 357 -9.25 -5.96 19.77
C SER A 357 -8.50 -4.83 19.09
N THR A 358 -9.19 -4.18 18.16
CA THR A 358 -8.92 -2.80 17.78
C THR A 358 -9.17 -1.86 18.96
N ALA A 359 -8.85 -0.58 18.76
CA ALA A 359 -9.02 0.47 19.76
C ALA A 359 -10.48 0.73 20.15
N GLY A 360 -10.67 1.41 21.29
CA GLY A 360 -11.99 1.82 21.78
C GLY A 360 -12.89 0.63 22.12
N ASN A 361 -13.99 0.47 21.39
CA ASN A 361 -14.98 -0.58 21.63
C ASN A 361 -14.77 -1.87 20.82
N GLY A 362 -13.57 -2.09 20.27
CA GLY A 362 -13.27 -3.24 19.40
C GLY A 362 -13.89 -3.13 18.00
N GLY A 363 -14.41 -1.95 17.62
CA GLY A 363 -14.90 -1.64 16.28
C GLY A 363 -13.85 -0.96 15.39
N ASN A 364 -14.26 -0.39 14.25
CA ASN A 364 -13.35 0.20 13.25
C ASN A 364 -13.36 1.74 13.19
N GLY A 365 -14.00 2.37 14.18
CA GLY A 365 -14.24 3.81 14.24
C GLY A 365 -13.13 4.61 14.94
N VAL A 366 -12.57 4.03 16.02
CA VAL A 366 -11.50 4.63 16.82
C VAL A 366 -10.16 4.31 16.17
N ARG A 367 -9.39 5.36 15.87
CA ARG A 367 -8.13 5.26 15.12
C ARG A 367 -6.99 6.07 15.74
N ASP A 368 -7.32 6.88 16.74
CA ASP A 368 -6.43 7.77 17.46
C ASP A 368 -5.90 7.11 18.74
N GLN A 369 -6.00 5.79 18.86
CA GLN A 369 -5.47 5.02 19.98
C GLN A 369 -4.75 3.78 19.44
N GLU A 370 -3.61 3.46 20.05
CA GLU A 370 -2.89 2.21 19.79
C GLU A 370 -3.78 1.02 20.18
N SER A 371 -3.69 -0.11 19.46
CA SER A 371 -4.51 -1.30 19.76
C SER A 371 -3.72 -2.60 19.67
N PRO A 372 -4.01 -3.62 20.52
CA PRO A 372 -3.32 -4.90 20.45
C PRO A 372 -3.44 -5.55 19.08
N LEU A 373 -4.59 -5.40 18.41
CA LEU A 373 -4.78 -6.02 17.10
C LEU A 373 -3.99 -5.34 15.98
N SER A 374 -3.91 -4.00 15.95
CA SER A 374 -3.04 -3.33 14.97
C SER A 374 -1.57 -3.71 15.18
N ASN A 375 -1.12 -3.84 16.43
CA ASN A 375 0.22 -4.33 16.74
C ASN A 375 0.41 -5.79 16.31
N MET A 376 -0.61 -6.64 16.46
CA MET A 376 -0.57 -8.04 16.03
C MET A 376 -0.47 -8.19 14.51
N VAL A 377 -1.21 -7.37 13.75
CA VAL A 377 -1.09 -7.33 12.28
C VAL A 377 0.29 -6.82 11.87
N ALA A 378 0.81 -5.78 12.53
CA ALA A 378 2.17 -5.31 12.30
C ALA A 378 3.22 -6.40 12.60
N GLU A 379 3.01 -7.20 13.64
CA GLU A 379 3.84 -8.37 13.95
C GLU A 379 3.74 -9.46 12.88
N MET A 380 2.55 -9.68 12.28
CA MET A 380 2.42 -10.60 11.14
C MET A 380 3.29 -10.15 9.96
N PHE A 381 3.31 -8.86 9.61
CA PHE A 381 4.21 -8.36 8.56
C PHE A 381 5.68 -8.62 8.92
N TYR A 382 6.08 -8.41 10.18
CA TYR A 382 7.44 -8.71 10.64
C TYR A 382 7.77 -10.20 10.51
N ASP A 383 6.94 -11.09 11.04
CA ASP A 383 7.15 -12.53 11.02
C ASP A 383 7.16 -13.10 9.59
N THR A 384 6.37 -12.51 8.68
CA THR A 384 6.18 -13.02 7.31
C THR A 384 7.23 -12.49 6.34
N LEU A 385 7.65 -11.22 6.47
CA LEU A 385 8.45 -10.52 5.46
C LEU A 385 9.88 -10.22 5.90
N SER A 386 10.22 -10.32 7.19
CA SER A 386 11.55 -9.91 7.65
C SER A 386 12.68 -10.75 7.07
N ASP A 387 12.45 -12.05 6.83
CA ASP A 387 13.49 -13.00 6.38
C ASP A 387 14.78 -12.91 7.21
N GLY A 388 14.63 -12.71 8.53
CA GLY A 388 15.75 -12.57 9.46
C GLY A 388 16.48 -11.21 9.44
N ASN A 389 15.99 -10.22 8.69
CA ASN A 389 16.53 -8.87 8.65
C ASN A 389 16.37 -8.15 10.02
N PRO A 390 17.47 -7.83 10.73
CA PRO A 390 17.39 -7.20 12.06
C PRO A 390 16.99 -5.71 12.01
N GLU A 391 16.96 -5.10 10.82
CA GLU A 391 16.47 -3.75 10.56
C GLU A 391 15.04 -3.72 9.99
N PHE A 392 14.31 -4.84 10.06
CA PHE A 392 12.93 -4.90 9.60
C PHE A 392 11.95 -4.27 10.61
N ILE A 393 10.95 -3.55 10.10
CA ILE A 393 9.89 -2.92 10.87
C ILE A 393 8.55 -3.26 10.23
N GLY A 394 7.69 -3.97 10.97
CA GLY A 394 6.30 -4.17 10.56
C GLY A 394 5.44 -2.99 11.00
N ILE A 395 4.59 -2.49 10.09
CA ILE A 395 3.68 -1.36 10.36
C ILE A 395 2.28 -1.70 9.89
N GLN A 396 1.27 -1.29 10.66
CA GLN A 396 -0.12 -1.34 10.24
C GLN A 396 -0.84 -0.03 10.57
N ASN A 397 -1.60 0.52 9.62
CA ASN A 397 -2.46 1.66 9.87
C ASN A 397 -3.77 1.22 10.55
N PRO A 398 -4.32 2.01 11.49
CA PRO A 398 -5.53 1.63 12.23
C PRO A 398 -6.77 1.60 11.32
N GLY A 399 -6.75 2.33 10.20
CA GLY A 399 -7.80 2.28 9.20
C GLY A 399 -7.87 0.94 8.45
N GLY A 400 -6.74 0.25 8.32
CA GLY A 400 -6.57 -1.03 7.64
C GLY A 400 -7.06 -2.23 8.45
N THR A 401 -7.21 -2.09 9.76
CA THR A 401 -7.67 -3.14 10.68
C THR A 401 -9.16 -2.93 11.00
N ARG A 402 -10.04 -3.86 10.60
CA ARG A 402 -11.48 -3.57 10.46
C ARG A 402 -12.40 -4.27 11.45
N ALA A 403 -11.92 -5.28 12.16
CA ALA A 403 -12.69 -6.07 13.13
C ALA A 403 -11.79 -6.46 14.31
N SER A 404 -12.37 -7.15 15.29
CA SER A 404 -11.68 -7.70 16.47
C SER A 404 -11.98 -9.18 16.61
N PHE A 405 -11.14 -9.90 17.35
CA PHE A 405 -11.44 -11.28 17.76
C PHE A 405 -12.07 -11.32 19.14
N ASP A 406 -13.13 -12.11 19.25
CA ASP A 406 -13.70 -12.51 20.54
C ASP A 406 -12.75 -13.51 21.22
N LYS A 407 -12.98 -13.80 22.50
CA LYS A 407 -12.31 -14.92 23.17
C LYS A 407 -12.87 -16.26 22.64
N GLY A 408 -11.99 -17.21 22.38
CA GLY A 408 -12.32 -18.57 21.97
C GLY A 408 -12.00 -18.80 20.49
N ASP A 409 -12.80 -19.61 19.82
CA ASP A 409 -12.60 -19.99 18.43
C ASP A 409 -12.45 -18.75 17.52
N VAL A 410 -11.38 -18.73 16.74
CA VAL A 410 -11.15 -17.75 15.68
C VAL A 410 -11.47 -18.42 14.36
N THR A 411 -12.48 -17.92 13.67
CA THR A 411 -12.92 -18.44 12.38
C THR A 411 -12.21 -17.78 11.20
N TYR A 412 -12.24 -18.44 10.04
CA TYR A 412 -11.70 -17.87 8.81
C TYR A 412 -12.46 -16.58 8.43
N GLU A 413 -13.79 -16.54 8.52
CA GLU A 413 -14.54 -15.32 8.22
C GLU A 413 -14.15 -14.15 9.14
N GLU A 414 -13.93 -14.39 10.43
CA GLU A 414 -13.44 -13.36 11.34
C GLU A 414 -12.06 -12.85 10.96
N ALA A 415 -11.14 -13.73 10.59
CA ALA A 415 -9.82 -13.33 10.10
C ALA A 415 -9.92 -12.49 8.82
N ALA A 416 -10.80 -12.87 7.89
CA ALA A 416 -11.07 -12.12 6.67
C ALA A 416 -11.65 -10.74 6.92
N ASN A 417 -12.50 -10.61 7.93
CA ASN A 417 -13.08 -9.33 8.32
C ASN A 417 -12.07 -8.37 8.95
N ILE A 418 -10.90 -8.82 9.39
CA ILE A 418 -9.86 -7.95 9.96
C ILE A 418 -9.09 -7.22 8.86
N LEU A 419 -8.69 -7.93 7.80
CA LEU A 419 -7.96 -7.39 6.64
C LEU A 419 -8.77 -7.63 5.35
N PRO A 420 -9.92 -6.95 5.16
CA PRO A 420 -10.84 -7.24 4.07
C PRO A 420 -10.44 -6.54 2.76
N PHE A 421 -9.29 -5.89 2.73
CA PHE A 421 -8.91 -5.03 1.62
C PHE A 421 -8.17 -5.77 0.54
N ALA A 422 -7.72 -6.99 0.78
CA ALA A 422 -7.00 -7.78 -0.21
C ALA A 422 -5.74 -7.03 -0.70
N ASN A 423 -5.03 -6.37 0.21
CA ASN A 423 -3.78 -5.68 -0.12
C ASN A 423 -2.67 -6.70 -0.32
N SER A 424 -1.83 -6.49 -1.31
CA SER A 424 -0.55 -7.19 -1.41
C SER A 424 0.40 -6.71 -0.30
N LEU A 425 1.25 -7.60 0.18
CA LEU A 425 2.28 -7.34 1.18
C LEU A 425 3.48 -6.71 0.50
N PHE A 426 3.75 -5.45 0.84
CA PHE A 426 4.83 -4.67 0.25
C PHE A 426 5.94 -4.40 1.27
N THR A 427 7.14 -4.18 0.75
CA THR A 427 8.27 -3.62 1.51
C THR A 427 8.80 -2.37 0.84
N THR A 428 9.39 -1.47 1.63
CA THR A 428 10.14 -0.30 1.15
C THR A 428 11.33 -0.05 2.07
N GLN A 429 12.42 0.50 1.56
CA GLN A 429 13.57 0.87 2.37
C GLN A 429 13.61 2.38 2.60
N ILE A 430 13.61 2.78 3.87
CA ILE A 430 13.68 4.19 4.28
C ILE A 430 14.79 4.38 5.31
N THR A 431 15.37 5.58 5.35
CA THR A 431 16.37 5.95 6.37
C THR A 431 15.73 6.10 7.75
N GLY A 432 16.54 6.03 8.83
CA GLY A 432 16.05 6.31 10.18
C GLY A 432 15.39 7.69 10.31
N ALA A 433 15.93 8.71 9.63
CA ALA A 433 15.35 10.04 9.56
C ALA A 433 13.98 10.05 8.87
N GLN A 434 13.80 9.24 7.82
CA GLN A 434 12.50 9.07 7.16
C GLN A 434 11.52 8.33 8.08
N PHE A 435 11.96 7.28 8.79
CA PHE A 435 11.08 6.57 9.74
C PHE A 435 10.60 7.48 10.88
N ARG A 436 11.46 8.38 11.38
CA ARG A 436 11.03 9.45 12.31
C ARG A 436 9.91 10.30 11.72
N LYS A 437 10.01 10.71 10.45
CA LYS A 437 8.93 11.46 9.78
C LYS A 437 7.67 10.63 9.61
N VAL A 438 7.76 9.32 9.36
CA VAL A 438 6.59 8.42 9.34
C VAL A 438 5.88 8.42 10.68
N LEU A 439 6.62 8.37 11.79
CA LEU A 439 6.04 8.47 13.13
C LEU A 439 5.43 9.85 13.42
N GLU A 440 6.04 10.94 12.93
CA GLU A 440 5.45 12.30 12.96
C GLU A 440 4.16 12.41 12.12
N GLN A 441 4.08 11.69 11.00
CA GLN A 441 2.89 11.67 10.14
C GLN A 441 1.66 11.08 10.83
N GLN A 442 1.80 10.41 11.97
CA GLN A 442 0.65 10.04 12.81
C GLN A 442 -0.19 11.26 13.18
N TRP A 443 0.42 12.44 13.36
CA TRP A 443 -0.30 13.71 13.42
C TRP A 443 -0.57 14.23 12.00
N GLN A 444 -1.79 13.99 11.54
CA GLN A 444 -2.14 13.99 10.14
C GLN A 444 -2.15 15.39 9.51
N ARG A 445 -1.69 15.44 8.25
CA ARG A 445 -1.82 16.57 7.34
C ARG A 445 -2.30 16.06 5.99
N ASP A 446 -3.25 16.75 5.38
CA ASP A 446 -3.60 16.47 3.97
C ASP A 446 -2.50 17.00 3.02
N THR A 447 -2.63 16.73 1.72
CA THR A 447 -1.67 17.17 0.71
C THR A 447 -1.56 18.70 0.56
N LYS A 448 -2.49 19.46 1.14
CA LYS A 448 -2.48 20.93 1.20
C LYS A 448 -1.92 21.46 2.52
N GLY A 449 -1.53 20.58 3.44
CA GLY A 449 -1.01 20.92 4.76
C GLY A 449 -2.09 21.23 5.80
N ASN A 450 -3.37 20.96 5.53
CA ASN A 450 -4.44 21.17 6.52
C ASN A 450 -4.54 19.97 7.47
N VAL A 451 -5.08 20.21 8.66
CA VAL A 451 -5.48 19.14 9.60
C VAL A 451 -6.78 18.51 9.08
N PRO A 452 -6.80 17.21 8.72
CA PRO A 452 -8.02 16.54 8.28
C PRO A 452 -8.96 16.25 9.46
N SER A 453 -10.18 15.75 9.18
CA SER A 453 -11.17 15.40 10.20
C SER A 453 -10.71 14.34 11.20
N ARG A 454 -9.73 13.51 10.79
CA ARG A 454 -9.00 12.58 11.67
C ARG A 454 -7.61 13.14 11.90
N PRO A 455 -7.39 13.96 12.95
CA PRO A 455 -6.12 14.67 13.15
C PRO A 455 -4.98 13.75 13.61
N TYR A 456 -5.30 12.52 14.05
CA TYR A 456 -4.31 11.53 14.45
C TYR A 456 -4.70 10.12 14.01
N LEU A 457 -3.71 9.33 13.59
CA LEU A 457 -3.83 7.90 13.29
C LEU A 457 -2.72 7.15 14.02
N ALA A 458 -3.07 6.36 15.03
CA ALA A 458 -2.14 5.56 15.83
C ALA A 458 -1.70 4.32 15.04
N LEU A 459 -0.45 4.31 14.58
CA LEU A 459 0.12 3.15 13.89
C LEU A 459 0.28 1.98 14.86
N GLY A 460 -0.06 0.77 14.40
CA GLY A 460 0.42 -0.46 14.99
C GLY A 460 1.85 -0.73 14.51
N LEU A 461 2.73 -1.17 15.42
CA LEU A 461 4.12 -1.49 15.11
C LEU A 461 4.49 -2.87 15.66
N SER A 462 5.39 -3.57 14.96
CA SER A 462 5.96 -4.83 15.42
C SER A 462 6.72 -4.67 16.74
N LYS A 463 6.81 -5.73 17.53
CA LYS A 463 7.28 -5.68 18.93
C LYS A 463 8.74 -5.26 19.12
N ASN A 464 9.52 -5.29 18.05
CA ASN A 464 10.90 -4.84 18.06
C ASN A 464 11.05 -3.31 18.06
N VAL A 465 9.96 -2.55 17.87
CA VAL A 465 9.97 -1.08 17.84
C VAL A 465 9.43 -0.50 19.14
N SER A 466 10.15 0.47 19.70
CA SER A 466 9.65 1.34 20.77
C SER A 466 10.11 2.77 20.54
N TYR A 467 9.25 3.74 20.76
CA TYR A 467 9.60 5.15 20.68
C TYR A 467 8.90 5.99 21.74
N ASP A 468 9.49 7.13 22.04
CA ASP A 468 8.86 8.17 22.85
C ASP A 468 8.48 9.39 22.01
N TYR A 469 7.53 10.17 22.51
CA TYR A 469 7.13 11.43 21.89
C TYR A 469 6.71 12.47 22.94
N ASN A 470 6.70 13.74 22.56
CA ASN A 470 6.14 14.82 23.35
C ASN A 470 5.31 15.75 22.47
N GLU A 471 3.98 15.71 22.62
CA GLU A 471 3.07 16.52 21.80
C GLU A 471 3.18 18.04 22.09
N ALA A 472 3.77 18.42 23.24
CA ALA A 472 4.02 19.83 23.54
C ALA A 472 5.15 20.43 22.68
N ASN A 473 5.97 19.59 22.03
CA ASN A 473 6.98 20.06 21.09
C ASN A 473 6.33 20.50 19.77
N PRO A 474 6.99 21.41 19.02
CA PRO A 474 6.55 21.79 17.68
C PRO A 474 6.38 20.58 16.75
N GLU A 475 5.47 20.71 15.79
CA GLU A 475 5.28 19.73 14.71
C GLU A 475 6.61 19.42 14.01
N GLY A 476 6.87 18.14 13.77
CA GLY A 476 8.16 17.67 13.22
C GLY A 476 9.26 17.51 14.27
N SER A 477 8.99 17.77 15.55
CA SER A 477 9.92 17.57 16.67
C SER A 477 9.25 16.94 17.89
N ARG A 478 8.12 16.26 17.68
CA ARG A 478 7.39 15.50 18.71
C ARG A 478 8.07 14.17 19.00
N ILE A 479 8.60 13.48 18.00
CA ILE A 479 9.22 12.17 18.17
C ILE A 479 10.61 12.31 18.81
N GLY A 480 10.80 11.66 19.97
CA GLY A 480 12.06 11.63 20.71
C GLY A 480 12.94 10.45 20.29
N TYR A 481 13.27 9.54 21.20
CA TYR A 481 14.12 8.39 20.88
C TYR A 481 13.32 7.27 20.23
N ILE A 482 13.91 6.66 19.20
CA ILE A 482 13.36 5.49 18.50
C ILE A 482 14.35 4.36 18.68
N TRP A 483 13.85 3.19 19.04
CA TRP A 483 14.64 2.00 19.30
C TRP A 483 14.13 0.82 18.48
N ILE A 484 15.04 0.15 17.80
CA ILE A 484 14.79 -1.05 17.01
C ILE A 484 15.63 -2.18 17.59
N ASN A 485 14.99 -3.28 18.02
CA ASN A 485 15.67 -4.40 18.70
C ASN A 485 16.52 -3.95 19.90
N GLY A 486 16.03 -2.93 20.63
CA GLY A 486 16.71 -2.37 21.79
C GLY A 486 17.94 -1.51 21.49
N LYS A 487 18.23 -1.21 20.20
CA LYS A 487 19.30 -0.29 19.78
C LYS A 487 18.70 1.02 19.28
N PRO A 488 19.36 2.18 19.53
CA PRO A 488 18.88 3.45 19.01
C PRO A 488 18.91 3.43 17.47
N ILE A 489 17.93 4.09 16.86
CA ILE A 489 17.90 4.23 15.41
C ILE A 489 19.08 5.07 14.91
N ASP A 490 19.64 4.72 13.75
CA ASP A 490 20.62 5.53 13.03
C ASP A 490 19.89 6.28 11.90
N ASP A 491 19.89 7.61 11.97
CA ASP A 491 19.17 8.48 11.03
C ASP A 491 19.60 8.29 9.57
N LYS A 492 20.83 7.83 9.31
CA LYS A 492 21.38 7.64 7.95
C LYS A 492 21.25 6.20 7.47
N LYS A 493 21.05 5.25 8.37
CA LYS A 493 20.94 3.83 8.02
C LYS A 493 19.59 3.53 7.39
N LEU A 494 19.56 2.64 6.41
CA LEU A 494 18.32 2.11 5.82
C LEU A 494 17.71 1.04 6.72
N TYR A 495 16.39 1.11 6.86
CA TYR A 495 15.52 0.14 7.51
C TYR A 495 14.49 -0.35 6.51
N THR A 496 14.17 -1.64 6.56
CA THR A 496 13.14 -2.21 5.69
C THR A 496 11.80 -2.14 6.42
N VAL A 497 10.82 -1.48 5.83
CA VAL A 497 9.47 -1.37 6.37
C VAL A 497 8.55 -2.27 5.58
N GLY A 498 7.79 -3.13 6.27
CA GLY A 498 6.76 -3.99 5.68
C GLY A 498 5.36 -3.62 6.12
N SER A 499 4.42 -3.60 5.17
CA SER A 499 3.00 -3.36 5.40
C SER A 499 2.16 -3.81 4.19
N GLY A 500 0.85 -3.53 4.20
CA GLY A 500 0.03 -3.62 3.00
C GLY A 500 0.39 -2.52 1.98
N SER A 501 0.20 -2.82 0.69
CA SER A 501 0.51 -1.93 -0.43
C SER A 501 -0.03 -0.51 -0.23
N PHE A 502 -1.30 -0.36 0.13
CA PHE A 502 -1.94 0.93 0.41
C PHE A 502 -1.09 1.86 1.30
N LEU A 503 -0.53 1.35 2.40
CA LEU A 503 0.23 2.16 3.33
C LEU A 503 1.65 2.44 2.80
N ILE A 504 2.31 1.43 2.23
CA ILE A 504 3.64 1.59 1.62
C ILE A 504 3.63 2.63 0.49
N GLU A 505 2.52 2.73 -0.24
CA GLU A 505 2.31 3.71 -1.30
C GLU A 505 1.92 5.11 -0.79
N GLY A 506 1.91 5.30 0.52
CA GLY A 506 1.67 6.61 1.14
C GLY A 506 0.20 6.92 1.41
N GLY A 507 -0.66 5.90 1.43
CA GLY A 507 -2.03 5.99 1.91
C GLY A 507 -2.12 6.51 3.35
N ASP A 508 -3.31 6.97 3.77
CA ASP A 508 -3.54 7.59 5.08
C ASP A 508 -2.55 8.73 5.42
N ASN A 509 -2.13 9.48 4.39
CA ASN A 509 -1.16 10.57 4.46
C ASN A 509 0.25 10.20 4.97
N PHE A 510 0.60 8.91 4.99
CA PHE A 510 1.95 8.46 5.34
C PHE A 510 2.92 8.55 4.14
N HIS A 511 2.91 9.70 3.47
CA HIS A 511 3.58 9.93 2.19
C HIS A 511 5.10 9.70 2.20
N GLU A 512 5.74 9.66 3.38
CA GLU A 512 7.18 9.42 3.44
C GLU A 512 7.52 7.96 3.10
N LEU A 513 6.61 7.01 3.33
CA LEU A 513 6.79 5.60 2.95
C LEU A 513 6.97 5.42 1.44
N ALA A 514 6.19 6.19 0.65
CA ALA A 514 6.26 6.16 -0.82
C ALA A 514 7.57 6.69 -1.40
N LYS A 515 8.37 7.42 -0.59
CA LYS A 515 9.68 7.95 -0.99
C LYS A 515 10.84 6.98 -0.70
N GLY A 516 10.54 5.81 -0.14
CA GLY A 516 11.54 4.78 0.07
C GLY A 516 12.07 4.22 -1.25
N VAL A 517 13.23 3.58 -1.17
CA VAL A 517 13.89 2.93 -2.31
C VAL A 517 13.66 1.42 -2.22
N ASN A 518 13.95 0.70 -3.32
CA ASN A 518 13.83 -0.75 -3.38
C ASN A 518 12.44 -1.24 -2.94
N ARG A 519 11.40 -0.50 -3.32
CA ARG A 519 10.02 -0.90 -3.07
C ARG A 519 9.77 -2.22 -3.78
N LYS A 520 9.29 -3.22 -3.04
CA LYS A 520 9.08 -4.57 -3.55
C LYS A 520 7.73 -5.07 -3.09
N ASP A 521 6.94 -5.54 -4.05
CA ASP A 521 5.81 -6.40 -3.77
C ASP A 521 6.33 -7.81 -3.46
N SER A 522 5.84 -8.42 -2.38
CA SER A 522 6.16 -9.81 -2.05
C SER A 522 5.32 -10.82 -2.82
N GLY A 523 4.31 -10.31 -3.55
CA GLY A 523 3.16 -10.99 -4.19
C GLY A 523 2.34 -11.88 -3.26
N GLN A 524 2.54 -11.76 -1.94
CA GLN A 524 1.64 -12.34 -0.95
C GLN A 524 0.49 -11.39 -0.66
N VAL A 525 -0.71 -11.93 -0.51
CA VAL A 525 -1.92 -11.16 -0.19
C VAL A 525 -2.16 -11.19 1.32
N ASP A 526 -2.61 -10.07 1.88
CA ASP A 526 -2.87 -9.89 3.31
C ASP A 526 -3.73 -11.00 3.92
N LEU A 527 -4.86 -11.35 3.30
CA LEU A 527 -5.75 -12.40 3.80
C LEU A 527 -5.05 -13.76 3.92
N HIS A 528 -4.35 -14.18 2.86
CA HIS A 528 -3.68 -15.48 2.85
C HIS A 528 -2.52 -15.53 3.85
N ALA A 529 -1.69 -14.48 3.89
CA ALA A 529 -0.59 -14.35 4.84
C ALA A 529 -1.10 -14.33 6.30
N TRP A 530 -2.16 -13.56 6.56
CA TRP A 530 -2.79 -13.43 7.87
C TRP A 530 -3.39 -14.75 8.38
N VAL A 531 -4.18 -15.43 7.55
CA VAL A 531 -4.79 -16.73 7.92
C VAL A 531 -3.73 -17.80 8.14
N SER A 532 -2.70 -17.84 7.28
CA SER A 532 -1.58 -18.76 7.44
C SER A 532 -0.81 -18.49 8.75
N TRP A 533 -0.57 -17.22 9.06
CA TRP A 533 0.09 -16.81 10.30
C TRP A 533 -0.73 -17.18 11.53
N LEU A 534 -2.06 -16.96 11.52
CA LEU A 534 -2.95 -17.38 12.60
C LEU A 534 -2.95 -18.90 12.81
N LYS A 535 -3.09 -19.68 11.73
CA LYS A 535 -3.00 -21.16 11.77
C LYS A 535 -1.66 -21.62 12.36
N ALA A 536 -0.56 -20.95 12.02
CA ALA A 536 0.76 -21.25 12.56
C ALA A 536 0.89 -20.90 14.05
N LYS A 537 0.31 -19.80 14.52
CA LYS A 537 0.30 -19.43 15.95
C LYS A 537 -0.56 -20.38 16.78
N LYS A 538 -1.64 -20.95 16.22
CA LYS A 538 -2.66 -21.81 16.86
C LYS A 538 -3.47 -21.10 17.94
N THR A 539 -2.80 -20.48 18.92
CA THR A 539 -3.41 -19.67 19.96
C THR A 539 -2.83 -18.26 19.92
N ILE A 540 -3.70 -17.26 19.91
CA ILE A 540 -3.35 -15.85 19.95
C ILE A 540 -3.79 -15.21 21.28
N ALA A 541 -3.12 -14.11 21.62
CA ALA A 541 -3.40 -13.29 22.79
C ALA A 541 -3.01 -11.84 22.49
N PRO A 542 -3.65 -10.84 23.13
CA PRO A 542 -3.24 -9.46 22.98
C PRO A 542 -1.83 -9.23 23.54
N ASP A 543 -0.99 -8.50 22.81
CA ASP A 543 0.22 -7.89 23.37
C ASP A 543 -0.13 -6.49 23.87
N TYR A 544 -0.01 -6.31 25.18
CA TYR A 544 -0.34 -5.06 25.86
C TYR A 544 0.82 -4.06 25.92
N SER A 545 2.02 -4.45 25.47
CA SER A 545 3.16 -3.55 25.48
C SER A 545 2.98 -2.46 24.42
N LYS A 546 2.99 -1.19 24.86
CA LYS A 546 2.88 -0.05 23.96
C LYS A 546 4.17 0.14 23.17
N ARG A 547 4.01 0.55 21.92
CA ARG A 547 5.11 0.90 21.01
C ARG A 547 5.46 2.38 21.12
N GLY A 548 4.48 3.23 21.38
CA GLY A 548 4.63 4.69 21.53
C GLY A 548 4.17 5.21 22.89
N VAL A 549 5.04 5.89 23.63
CA VAL A 549 4.72 6.46 24.94
C VAL A 549 5.11 7.94 25.02
N SER A 550 4.19 8.78 25.51
CA SER A 550 4.51 10.18 25.76
C SER A 550 5.60 10.28 26.84
N MET A 551 6.64 11.08 26.66
CA MET A 551 7.69 11.26 27.65
C MET A 551 8.05 12.74 27.81
N THR A 552 8.10 13.20 29.07
CA THR A 552 8.61 14.54 29.41
C THR A 552 9.69 14.45 30.48
N LEU A 553 10.63 15.39 30.43
CA LEU A 553 11.81 15.44 31.30
C LEU A 553 11.80 16.76 32.09
N ASP A 554 12.02 16.68 33.40
CA ASP A 554 12.17 17.84 34.27
C ASP A 554 13.34 17.65 35.26
N PRO A 555 14.39 18.49 35.21
CA PRO A 555 14.62 19.55 34.23
C PRO A 555 15.01 19.00 32.84
N THR A 556 14.89 19.83 31.81
CA THR A 556 15.33 19.52 30.44
C THR A 556 16.84 19.68 30.24
N GLU A 557 17.57 20.11 31.26
CA GLU A 557 19.03 20.23 31.29
C GLU A 557 19.63 19.28 32.36
N LEU A 558 20.95 19.08 32.33
CA LEU A 558 21.62 18.20 33.28
C LEU A 558 21.47 18.72 34.71
N ALA A 559 20.96 17.87 35.60
CA ALA A 559 20.77 18.16 37.02
C ALA A 559 21.10 16.91 37.86
N PRO A 560 21.38 17.06 39.17
CA PRO A 560 21.69 15.92 40.05
C PRO A 560 20.53 14.93 40.18
N GLN A 561 19.32 15.38 39.86
CA GLN A 561 18.08 14.63 39.84
C GLN A 561 17.32 14.93 38.55
N LEU A 562 16.74 13.89 37.95
CA LEU A 562 15.89 13.96 36.78
C LEU A 562 14.54 13.34 37.11
N THR A 563 13.45 14.04 36.79
CA THR A 563 12.10 13.49 36.81
C THR A 563 11.68 13.17 35.38
N VAL A 564 11.30 11.92 35.14
CA VAL A 564 10.76 11.45 33.86
C VAL A 564 9.28 11.16 34.06
N THR A 565 8.43 11.79 33.26
CA THR A 565 7.00 11.47 33.22
C THR A 565 6.73 10.62 31.99
N LEU A 566 6.05 9.48 32.17
CA LEU A 566 5.74 8.50 31.13
C LEU A 566 4.24 8.35 30.99
N GLY A 567 3.72 8.63 29.80
CA GLY A 567 2.29 8.83 29.56
C GLY A 567 1.85 10.22 30.00
N ALA A 568 0.96 10.82 29.22
CA ALA A 568 0.25 12.07 29.56
C ALA A 568 -0.83 12.32 28.50
N PRO A 569 -1.98 12.90 28.88
CA PRO A 569 -2.97 13.30 27.89
C PRO A 569 -2.43 14.45 27.04
N GLY A 570 -2.19 14.20 25.75
CA GLY A 570 -1.96 15.23 24.74
C GLY A 570 -3.26 15.92 24.30
N THR A 571 -3.15 16.94 23.45
CA THR A 571 -4.32 17.67 22.91
C THR A 571 -5.02 16.91 21.79
N VAL A 572 -4.25 16.16 21.01
CA VAL A 572 -4.71 15.35 19.88
C VAL A 572 -4.60 13.86 20.22
N TYR A 573 -3.50 13.41 20.82
CA TYR A 573 -3.35 12.01 21.26
C TYR A 573 -3.20 11.91 22.78
N LYS A 574 -4.21 11.32 23.44
CA LYS A 574 -4.18 11.04 24.87
C LYS A 574 -3.53 9.68 25.15
N GLY A 575 -2.21 9.62 25.01
CA GLY A 575 -1.45 8.40 25.29
C GLY A 575 -1.11 8.27 26.77
N THR A 576 -1.87 7.48 27.52
CA THR A 576 -1.44 6.94 28.82
C THR A 576 -0.43 5.80 28.60
N LEU A 577 0.21 5.37 29.69
CA LEU A 577 1.04 4.16 29.72
C LEU A 577 0.19 2.87 29.67
N ASP A 578 -1.09 2.99 30.00
CA ASP A 578 -2.05 1.90 30.01
C ASP A 578 -2.57 1.60 28.60
N MET A 579 -2.86 0.32 28.36
CA MET A 579 -3.57 -0.09 27.16
C MET A 579 -5.07 0.01 27.41
N LEU A 580 -5.60 1.24 27.28
CA LEU A 580 -7.00 1.54 27.52
C LEU A 580 -7.84 1.29 26.27
N LEU A 581 -8.91 0.55 26.46
CA LEU A 581 -9.96 0.34 25.47
C LEU A 581 -11.24 0.87 26.11
N ASP A 582 -11.83 1.92 25.52
CA ASP A 582 -12.92 2.73 26.11
C ASP A 582 -14.26 1.99 26.33
N ALA A 583 -14.27 0.66 26.27
CA ALA A 583 -15.45 -0.16 26.53
C ALA A 583 -15.09 -1.50 27.20
N SER A 584 -16.10 -2.12 27.81
CA SER A 584 -16.09 -3.53 28.20
C SER A 584 -17.00 -4.33 27.26
N GLY A 585 -16.57 -5.49 26.80
CA GLY A 585 -17.38 -6.39 25.96
C GLY A 585 -16.59 -7.63 25.54
N GLU A 586 -17.28 -8.64 25.01
CA GLU A 586 -16.65 -9.90 24.57
C GLU A 586 -15.63 -9.69 23.43
N ARG A 587 -15.81 -8.62 22.64
CA ARG A 587 -14.96 -8.18 21.51
C ARG A 587 -13.78 -7.30 21.92
N VAL A 588 -13.68 -6.95 23.20
CA VAL A 588 -12.74 -5.92 23.68
C VAL A 588 -11.70 -6.59 24.56
N SER A 589 -10.42 -6.43 24.23
CA SER A 589 -9.37 -6.96 25.09
C SER A 589 -9.54 -6.38 26.50
N PRO A 590 -9.36 -7.19 27.56
CA PRO A 590 -9.38 -6.68 28.93
C PRO A 590 -8.45 -5.50 29.08
N GLN A 591 -8.91 -4.46 29.77
CA GLN A 591 -8.07 -3.32 30.10
C GLN A 591 -6.92 -3.78 30.98
N LEU A 592 -5.71 -3.31 30.66
CA LEU A 592 -4.53 -3.56 31.45
C LEU A 592 -4.00 -2.23 32.00
N PHE A 593 -4.08 -2.12 33.33
CA PHE A 593 -3.55 -1.00 34.10
C PHE A 593 -2.17 -1.34 34.64
N ASN A 594 -1.18 -0.52 34.30
CA ASN A 594 0.14 -0.61 34.90
C ASN A 594 0.10 -0.03 36.31
N LYS A 595 0.78 -0.70 37.22
CA LYS A 595 0.89 -0.27 38.64
C LYS A 595 2.34 -0.08 39.04
N THR A 596 3.27 -0.69 38.32
CA THR A 596 4.68 -0.74 38.68
C THR A 596 5.55 -0.35 37.50
N ILE A 597 6.54 0.52 37.73
CA ILE A 597 7.63 0.77 36.79
C ILE A 597 8.93 0.30 37.42
N GLU A 598 9.58 -0.65 36.77
CA GLU A 598 10.96 -1.04 37.08
C GLU A 598 11.91 -0.17 36.27
N VAL A 599 12.97 0.34 36.91
CA VAL A 599 13.97 1.20 36.28
C VAL A 599 15.27 0.45 36.22
N TYR A 600 15.86 0.38 35.03
CA TYR A 600 17.16 -0.25 34.80
C TYR A 600 18.15 0.81 34.33
N VAL A 601 19.39 0.71 34.81
CA VAL A 601 20.55 1.48 34.33
C VAL A 601 21.49 0.48 33.68
N ASP A 602 21.72 0.61 32.37
CA ASP A 602 22.56 -0.31 31.59
C ASP A 602 22.21 -1.78 31.83
N ASP A 603 20.91 -2.08 31.78
CA ASP A 603 20.29 -3.40 32.01
C ASP A 603 20.39 -3.94 33.45
N ALA A 604 20.98 -3.20 34.39
CA ALA A 604 20.94 -3.54 35.82
C ALA A 604 19.77 -2.83 36.52
N LEU A 605 19.00 -3.56 37.33
CA LEU A 605 17.88 -2.98 38.10
C LEU A 605 18.41 -1.92 39.07
N ALA A 606 17.85 -0.71 39.00
CA ALA A 606 18.22 0.39 39.86
C ALA A 606 17.72 0.16 41.30
N GLY A 607 18.55 0.49 42.29
CA GLY A 607 18.13 0.52 43.69
C GLY A 607 17.18 1.68 43.97
N ASP A 608 16.37 1.55 45.04
CA ASP A 608 15.41 2.59 45.50
C ASP A 608 16.06 3.94 45.82
N ASP A 609 17.37 3.92 46.07
CA ASP A 609 18.15 5.11 46.35
C ASP A 609 18.60 5.81 45.05
N VAL A 610 18.61 5.11 43.92
CA VAL A 610 18.92 5.62 42.57
C VAL A 610 17.66 6.05 41.83
N ALA A 611 16.59 5.23 41.86
CA ALA A 611 15.35 5.54 41.15
C ALA A 611 14.12 5.20 42.00
N LYS A 612 13.11 6.07 41.94
CA LYS A 612 11.78 5.84 42.54
C LYS A 612 10.71 6.11 41.51
N ALA A 613 9.79 5.18 41.35
CA ALA A 613 8.69 5.31 40.40
C ALA A 613 7.33 5.19 41.07
N SER A 614 6.34 5.88 40.51
CA SER A 614 4.93 5.73 40.84
C SER A 614 4.09 5.79 39.56
N ILE A 615 2.89 5.22 39.60
CA ILE A 615 1.89 5.36 38.54
C ILE A 615 0.60 5.88 39.15
N LYS A 616 -0.01 6.86 38.50
CA LYS A 616 -1.34 7.36 38.83
C LYS A 616 -2.10 7.66 37.55
N ASP A 617 -3.31 7.11 37.42
CA ASP A 617 -4.21 7.34 36.28
C ASP A 617 -3.52 7.09 34.92
N GLY A 618 -2.72 6.03 34.83
CA GLY A 618 -1.95 5.67 33.64
C GLY A 618 -0.78 6.59 33.32
N VAL A 619 -0.41 7.50 34.23
CA VAL A 619 0.76 8.37 34.13
C VAL A 619 1.82 7.90 35.13
N GLY A 620 2.97 7.49 34.60
CA GLY A 620 4.16 7.15 35.36
C GLY A 620 4.99 8.39 35.71
N THR A 621 5.49 8.46 36.94
CA THR A 621 6.49 9.46 37.35
C THR A 621 7.69 8.74 37.94
N VAL A 622 8.86 8.95 37.35
CA VAL A 622 10.12 8.33 37.76
C VAL A 622 11.12 9.41 38.16
N VAL A 623 11.54 9.40 39.41
CA VAL A 623 12.58 10.28 39.95
C VAL A 623 13.90 9.52 39.99
N ILE A 624 14.92 10.06 39.32
CA ILE A 624 16.22 9.41 39.10
C ILE A 624 17.32 10.31 39.66
N GLN A 625 18.20 9.76 40.48
CA GLN A 625 19.36 10.45 41.02
C GLN A 625 20.54 10.31 40.07
N ILE A 626 20.63 11.18 39.06
CA ILE A 626 21.76 11.23 38.10
C ILE A 626 23.10 11.37 38.83
N SER A 627 23.11 12.11 39.95
CA SER A 627 24.27 12.26 40.84
C SER A 627 24.78 10.96 41.46
N LYS A 628 24.05 9.85 41.36
CA LYS A 628 24.50 8.54 41.84
C LYS A 628 25.01 7.62 40.74
N LEU A 629 24.85 8.02 39.48
CA LEU A 629 25.33 7.24 38.35
C LEU A 629 26.85 7.43 38.22
N ALA A 630 27.54 6.38 37.78
CA ALA A 630 28.95 6.47 37.44
C ALA A 630 29.19 7.53 36.35
N LYS A 631 30.42 7.97 36.16
CA LYS A 631 30.73 8.90 35.07
C LYS A 631 30.66 8.16 33.73
N GLY A 632 29.84 8.64 32.81
CA GLY A 632 29.72 8.06 31.47
C GLY A 632 28.34 8.21 30.85
N ASP A 633 28.20 7.63 29.66
CA ASP A 633 26.90 7.44 29.01
C ASP A 633 26.21 6.22 29.62
N HIS A 634 24.92 6.38 29.89
CA HIS A 634 24.06 5.36 30.44
C HIS A 634 22.77 5.27 29.63
N THR A 635 22.19 4.08 29.55
CA THR A 635 20.83 3.90 29.07
C THR A 635 19.91 3.61 30.24
N LEU A 636 18.96 4.51 30.49
CA LEU A 636 17.88 4.30 31.42
C LEU A 636 16.76 3.56 30.68
N LYS A 637 16.26 2.46 31.24
CA LYS A 637 15.14 1.70 30.70
C LYS A 637 14.03 1.61 31.74
N PHE A 638 12.84 2.08 31.36
CA PHE A 638 11.63 2.07 32.17
C PHE A 638 10.72 0.94 31.67
N VAL A 639 10.41 -0.02 32.54
CA VAL A 639 9.56 -1.16 32.21
C VAL A 639 8.30 -1.10 33.04
N ALA A 640 7.16 -0.87 32.40
CA ALA A 640 5.85 -1.01 33.02
C ALA A 640 5.55 -2.51 33.16
N LYS A 641 5.62 -3.03 34.39
CA LYS A 641 5.76 -4.47 34.64
C LYS A 641 4.57 -5.28 34.13
N GLU A 642 3.36 -4.76 34.29
CA GLU A 642 2.13 -5.47 33.94
C GLU A 642 1.95 -5.58 32.42
N SER A 643 2.21 -4.51 31.66
CA SER A 643 2.08 -4.52 30.20
C SER A 643 3.33 -5.04 29.47
N GLY A 644 4.50 -4.99 30.13
CA GLY A 644 5.80 -5.19 29.48
C GLY A 644 6.25 -4.01 28.63
N THR A 645 5.52 -2.88 28.63
CA THR A 645 5.90 -1.66 27.91
C THR A 645 7.29 -1.19 28.36
N ALA A 646 8.22 -1.04 27.43
CA ALA A 646 9.59 -0.64 27.73
C ALA A 646 10.00 0.59 26.93
N ILE A 647 10.38 1.67 27.64
CA ILE A 647 10.88 2.92 27.06
C ILE A 647 12.31 3.15 27.52
N ARG A 648 13.14 3.74 26.65
CA ARG A 648 14.56 3.95 26.91
C ARG A 648 14.96 5.40 26.69
N LEU A 649 15.81 5.90 27.58
CA LEU A 649 16.34 7.25 27.56
C LEU A 649 17.87 7.19 27.74
N PRO A 650 18.66 7.62 26.73
CA PRO A 650 20.09 7.79 26.92
C PRO A 650 20.35 9.03 27.78
N VAL A 651 21.24 8.91 28.75
CA VAL A 651 21.67 10.01 29.63
C VAL A 651 23.18 9.99 29.81
N PHE A 652 23.76 11.17 29.98
CA PHE A 652 25.15 11.30 30.40
C PHE A 652 25.20 11.68 31.88
N SER A 653 26.01 10.97 32.66
CA SER A 653 26.35 11.36 34.03
C SER A 653 27.79 11.88 34.10
N PRO A 654 28.03 13.07 34.69
CA PRO A 654 29.38 13.57 34.93
C PRO A 654 30.10 12.84 36.09
N GLY A 655 29.40 11.93 36.78
CA GLY A 655 29.84 11.22 37.97
C GLY A 655 29.43 11.92 39.28
N PRO A 656 29.43 11.19 40.40
CA PRO A 656 28.91 11.70 41.67
C PRO A 656 29.64 12.92 42.22
N ASP A 657 30.96 12.98 42.00
CA ASP A 657 31.81 14.05 42.53
C ASP A 657 31.56 15.40 41.85
N TRP A 658 31.01 15.42 40.63
CA TRP A 658 30.77 16.65 39.89
C TRP A 658 29.67 17.50 40.52
N PHE A 659 28.60 16.88 41.01
CA PHE A 659 27.49 17.59 41.64
C PHE A 659 27.82 18.11 43.06
N ASN A 660 28.95 17.66 43.63
CA ASN A 660 29.44 18.08 44.93
C ASN A 660 30.51 19.18 44.86
N GLN A 661 30.87 19.63 43.66
CA GLN A 661 31.82 20.73 43.46
C GLN A 661 31.08 22.08 43.62
N ASP A 662 31.40 22.78 44.71
CA ASP A 662 31.00 24.15 45.11
C ASP A 662 29.79 24.33 46.05
N LYS A 663 30.03 24.13 47.35
CA LYS A 663 29.73 25.21 48.32
C LYS A 663 31.04 25.95 48.58
N PRO A 664 31.22 27.20 48.13
CA PRO A 664 32.41 27.97 48.48
C PRO A 664 32.43 28.23 49.98
N ASP A 665 33.52 27.86 50.65
CA ASP A 665 33.85 28.45 51.94
C ASP A 665 34.00 29.98 51.80
N LYS A 666 33.61 30.70 52.86
CA LYS A 666 33.50 32.16 52.97
C LYS A 666 34.61 32.95 52.24
N PRO A 667 34.29 34.13 51.67
CA PRO A 667 35.26 34.92 50.90
C PRO A 667 36.37 35.49 51.79
N THR A 668 37.62 35.20 51.45
CA THR A 668 38.76 36.07 51.77
C THR A 668 39.09 36.95 50.55
N LYS A 669 39.63 38.14 50.83
CA LYS A 669 39.73 39.35 49.98
C LYS A 669 40.43 39.19 48.61
N PRO A 670 40.23 40.14 47.66
CA PRO A 670 40.44 39.91 46.23
C PRO A 670 41.87 40.17 45.75
N GLY A 671 42.37 39.25 44.92
CA GLY A 671 43.39 39.49 43.89
C GLY A 671 42.86 39.01 42.53
N LYS A 672 43.01 39.81 41.49
CA LYS A 672 42.74 39.47 40.07
C LYS A 672 44.09 39.38 39.32
N PRO A 673 44.18 38.76 38.13
CA PRO A 673 43.26 37.80 37.50
C PRO A 673 43.98 36.59 36.88
N ASP A 674 43.25 35.49 36.66
CA ASP A 674 43.36 34.72 35.43
C ASP A 674 41.97 34.17 35.08
N LYS A 675 41.57 34.30 33.81
CA LYS A 675 40.30 33.74 33.31
C LYS A 675 40.49 32.23 33.16
N PRO A 676 39.78 31.36 33.89
CA PRO A 676 39.67 29.98 33.48
C PRO A 676 38.83 29.94 32.21
N ALA A 677 39.28 29.15 31.23
CA ALA A 677 38.43 28.73 30.12
C ALA A 677 37.16 28.10 30.72
N LYS A 678 35.98 28.62 30.36
CA LYS A 678 34.71 28.00 30.73
C LYS A 678 34.69 26.57 30.17
N PRO A 679 34.53 25.52 30.99
CA PRO A 679 34.18 24.20 30.49
C PRO A 679 32.89 24.32 29.67
N GLY A 680 32.84 23.66 28.51
CA GLY A 680 31.60 23.57 27.73
C GLY A 680 30.48 23.06 28.63
N LYS A 681 29.33 23.74 28.63
CA LYS A 681 28.16 23.36 29.44
C LYS A 681 27.80 21.90 29.15
N PRO A 682 27.77 21.01 30.17
CA PRO A 682 27.14 19.70 30.04
C PRO A 682 25.66 19.87 29.68
N ARG A 683 25.15 19.06 28.74
CA ARG A 683 23.74 19.05 28.35
C ARG A 683 23.25 17.60 28.41
N LEU A 684 21.99 17.38 28.76
CA LEU A 684 21.30 16.16 28.30
C LEU A 684 21.45 16.10 26.77
N PRO A 685 21.61 14.92 26.15
CA PRO A 685 21.73 14.83 24.70
C PRO A 685 20.58 15.64 24.08
N LYS A 686 20.93 16.55 23.17
CA LYS A 686 19.90 17.30 22.42
C LYS A 686 18.95 16.26 21.84
N THR A 687 17.64 16.42 22.09
CA THR A 687 16.61 15.83 21.25
C THR A 687 17.02 16.05 19.80
N GLY A 688 17.28 14.97 19.07
CA GLY A 688 17.93 15.00 17.76
C GLY A 688 17.26 15.99 16.81
N CYS A 689 18.06 16.92 16.27
CA CYS A 689 17.74 17.66 15.06
C CYS A 689 18.56 17.08 13.92
#